data_AF-A0A2I1HD59-F1
#
_entry.id   AF-A0A2I1HD59-F1
#
_cell.length_a   1.000
_cell.length_b   1.000
_cell.length_c   1.000
_cell.angle_alpha   90.00
_cell.angle_beta   90.00
_cell.angle_gamma   90.00
#
_symmetry.space_group_name_H-M   'P 1'
#
loop_
_entity.id
_entity.type
_entity.pdbx_description
1 polymer ?
#
loop_
_entity_poly.entity_id
_entity_poly.type
_entity_poly.pdbx_seq_one_letter_code
_entity_poly.pdbx_strand_id
1 'polypeptide(L)'
;MRNYLNQHENHISCELKIDHLLHISRGLLHIHNSDIIHRDLHSGNILFDGTPYISGLGSCQPVNYKGQQIVYGILPYVAPEVLRRYEYTKAADIYSFGIVVNELMSEETPYNDDSNDQIYLTVNICKGNRPKISESTPKLLANLITKCWDSDPDKRLTIQEVVTTLKALTLKNLSSKQQIIQQFKLNYGLFLDGYSINPSEQAVLSEDGDLDISLYEGQPLVYTFVNDRDSHINLLSFNSGDNSIEFNEGSQSSDISINFPVAEITYSTDDLLVNFMESETYGHLFAKKILVGGKLFISDLIPATSTQTDSFKFFLTWVYDSAKYSKENPFNNLTGSNFLAKIRTLDGKDLNTCEKLTNWMNNLYQNDVIDIISYNNLIPISKLRSITSSLIDEIDEKQPGVANFREKLSFYEWIGDSSYTNLTKWINENHLIYGLIIDKHFELEISKKIAINFINIPSVDSSTKFYLKMINPTTRLEEFLISNNFFSTENVKNIRSFPFTKRFTEIKSCKDYAHFLIKFEKYKIRFDNLIPSKGFKQAIENALENMKPFTHLQNVFDEYGHFFPLNVVLGKSLKTILPNSSLSYISEEIELKSAPFKSLIESLNSHLDRLNITYLLTTKGSVIEKSDLSNWIQNTDDFLEIIEFDNVISLYDVLEEDQKRKIDVILNKKDNLRIIMTGIEELKDLDVNNIEHYKRINIKPSLEDENYEVFGSVISKNNLKLENILIAFELYDLNGFSAMIKNLNRDVDITACYILWMIIGNPSKLSIFSPRNREFQVD
;
A
#
# COMPACT_ATOMS: atom_id res chain seq x y z
N MET A 1 7.86 15.03 24.51
CA MET A 1 6.51 15.15 25.08
C MET A 1 6.51 15.69 26.50
N ARG A 2 7.25 15.10 27.45
CA ARG A 2 7.22 15.55 28.86
C ARG A 2 7.63 17.01 29.06
N ASN A 3 8.67 17.49 28.38
CA ASN A 3 9.04 18.90 28.44
C ASN A 3 7.93 19.82 27.92
N TYR A 4 7.20 19.39 26.89
CA TYR A 4 6.05 20.11 26.35
C TYR A 4 4.90 20.15 27.37
N LEU A 5 4.57 19.01 28.01
CA LEU A 5 3.55 18.94 29.07
C LEU A 5 3.90 19.83 30.27
N ASN A 6 5.18 19.89 30.66
CA ASN A 6 5.65 20.69 31.81
C ASN A 6 5.75 22.20 31.54
N GLN A 7 5.75 22.64 30.27
CA GLN A 7 5.90 24.05 29.89
C GLN A 7 4.57 24.81 29.83
N HIS A 8 3.43 24.11 29.79
CA HIS A 8 2.12 24.74 29.80
C HIS A 8 1.65 24.97 31.25
N GLU A 9 1.66 26.23 31.70
CA GLU A 9 1.17 26.62 33.04
C GLU A 9 -0.34 26.33 33.26
N ASN A 10 -1.08 26.11 32.17
CA ASN A 10 -2.48 25.66 32.16
C ASN A 10 -2.58 24.27 31.51
N HIS A 11 -3.35 23.35 32.10
CA HIS A 11 -3.59 22.01 31.54
C HIS A 11 -3.98 22.04 30.05
N ILE A 12 -3.42 21.13 29.27
CA ILE A 12 -3.74 20.96 27.85
C ILE A 12 -5.17 20.41 27.72
N SER A 13 -6.00 21.02 26.86
CA SER A 13 -7.37 20.55 26.64
C SER A 13 -7.39 19.11 26.12
N CYS A 14 -8.43 18.35 26.49
CA CYS A 14 -8.61 16.97 26.00
C CYS A 14 -8.67 16.91 24.47
N GLU A 15 -9.24 17.93 23.83
CA GLU A 15 -9.34 18.06 22.37
C GLU A 15 -7.95 18.13 21.72
N LEU A 16 -7.08 19.02 22.23
CA LEU A 16 -5.72 19.16 21.72
C LEU A 16 -4.88 17.90 21.97
N LYS A 17 -5.11 17.20 23.09
CA LYS A 17 -4.50 15.88 23.33
C LYS A 17 -4.94 14.84 22.29
N ILE A 18 -6.22 14.78 21.94
CA ILE A 18 -6.74 13.85 20.92
C ILE A 18 -6.16 14.18 19.53
N ASP A 19 -6.07 15.46 19.18
CA ASP A 19 -5.44 15.88 17.92
C ASP A 19 -3.95 15.49 17.87
N HIS A 20 -3.22 15.68 18.97
CA HIS A 20 -1.85 15.19 19.08
C HIS A 20 -1.75 13.67 18.91
N LEU A 21 -2.65 12.90 19.52
CA LEU A 21 -2.69 11.44 19.36
C LEU A 21 -3.01 11.03 17.92
N LEU A 22 -3.85 11.78 17.21
CA LEU A 22 -4.13 11.54 15.80
C LEU A 22 -2.87 11.76 14.94
N HIS A 23 -2.10 12.81 15.21
CA HIS A 23 -0.82 13.06 14.53
C HIS A 23 0.23 11.97 14.83
N ILE A 24 0.37 11.57 16.11
CA ILE A 24 1.29 10.49 16.51
C ILE A 24 0.88 9.17 15.84
N SER A 25 -0.42 8.83 15.86
CA SER A 25 -0.92 7.59 15.23
C SER A 25 -0.76 7.59 13.72
N ARG A 26 -0.93 8.73 13.04
CA ARG A 26 -0.59 8.89 11.61
C ARG A 26 0.90 8.65 11.33
N GLY A 27 1.78 9.16 12.19
CA GLY A 27 3.22 8.90 12.11
C GLY A 27 3.55 7.42 12.26
N LEU A 28 2.93 6.75 13.25
CA LEU A 28 3.12 5.32 13.47
C LEU A 28 2.52 4.48 12.34
N LEU A 29 1.38 4.90 11.78
CA LEU A 29 0.76 4.29 10.60
C LEU A 29 1.72 4.31 9.42
N HIS A 30 2.42 5.42 9.20
CA HIS A 30 3.41 5.52 8.13
C HIS A 30 4.58 4.55 8.31
N ILE A 31 5.07 4.40 9.55
CA ILE A 31 6.13 3.44 9.91
C ILE A 31 5.64 2.00 9.66
N HIS A 32 4.43 1.66 10.13
CA HIS A 32 3.85 0.32 9.97
C HIS A 32 3.51 -0.02 8.52
N ASN A 33 3.03 0.94 7.73
CA ASN A 33 2.78 0.74 6.29
C ASN A 33 4.08 0.53 5.50
N SER A 34 5.23 0.91 6.06
CA SER A 34 6.55 0.62 5.51
C SER A 34 7.10 -0.75 5.96
N ASP A 35 6.28 -1.58 6.61
CA ASP A 35 6.66 -2.85 7.26
C ASP A 35 7.85 -2.73 8.21
N ILE A 36 7.91 -1.59 8.91
CA ILE A 36 8.87 -1.30 9.96
C ILE A 36 8.14 -1.32 11.30
N ILE A 37 8.82 -1.84 12.32
CA ILE A 37 8.44 -1.79 13.73
C ILE A 37 9.33 -0.75 14.40
N HIS A 38 8.75 0.18 15.15
CA HIS A 38 9.46 1.26 15.83
C HIS A 38 10.31 0.74 16.99
N ARG A 39 9.77 -0.19 17.79
CA ARG A 39 10.41 -0.91 18.92
C ARG A 39 10.79 -0.07 20.13
N ASP A 40 10.88 1.24 19.98
CA ASP A 40 11.25 2.17 21.05
C ASP A 40 10.27 3.35 21.12
N LEU A 41 8.96 3.07 20.98
CA LEU A 41 7.96 4.12 21.02
C LEU A 41 7.66 4.50 22.47
N HIS A 42 8.01 5.72 22.88
CA HIS A 42 7.72 6.24 24.22
C HIS A 42 7.65 7.77 24.17
N SER A 43 7.21 8.41 25.26
CA SER A 43 7.03 9.87 25.31
C SER A 43 8.31 10.71 25.12
N GLY A 44 9.48 10.10 25.29
CA GLY A 44 10.78 10.72 25.02
C GLY A 44 11.14 10.75 23.53
N ASN A 45 10.56 9.82 22.75
CA ASN A 45 10.67 9.73 21.31
C ASN A 45 9.48 10.39 20.59
N ILE A 46 8.77 11.29 21.27
CA ILE A 46 7.73 12.14 20.68
C ILE A 46 8.15 13.59 20.85
N LEU A 47 8.53 14.22 19.74
CA LEU A 47 8.99 15.61 19.68
C LEU A 47 7.84 16.55 19.33
N PHE A 48 7.94 17.82 19.73
CA PHE A 48 6.90 18.83 19.50
C PHE A 48 7.54 20.07 18.88
N ASP A 49 6.99 20.51 17.74
CA ASP A 49 7.27 21.80 17.08
C ASP A 49 5.93 22.35 16.55
N GLY A 50 5.04 22.72 17.47
CA GLY A 50 3.62 23.00 17.19
C GLY A 50 2.76 21.74 17.01
N THR A 51 3.26 20.74 16.27
CA THR A 51 2.61 19.42 16.05
C THR A 51 3.54 18.30 16.55
N PRO A 52 3.02 17.15 17.04
CA PRO A 52 3.87 16.05 17.49
C PRO A 52 4.43 15.20 16.33
N TYR A 53 5.67 14.75 16.48
CA TYR A 53 6.36 13.86 15.55
C TYR A 53 7.03 12.70 16.29
N ILE A 54 7.04 11.52 15.66
CA ILE A 54 7.77 10.35 16.16
C ILE A 54 9.25 10.46 15.77
N SER A 55 10.14 10.33 16.74
CA SER A 55 11.60 10.23 16.58
C SER A 55 12.10 8.88 17.10
N GLY A 56 13.41 8.65 17.13
CA GLY A 56 13.96 7.40 17.68
C GLY A 56 14.06 6.25 16.65
N LEU A 57 14.07 6.59 15.35
CA LEU A 57 14.10 5.62 14.26
C LEU A 57 15.37 4.75 14.19
N GLY A 58 16.39 5.00 15.04
CA GLY A 58 17.60 4.19 15.10
C GLY A 58 17.38 2.77 15.65
N SER A 59 16.28 2.55 16.37
CA SER A 59 15.89 1.24 16.93
C SER A 59 14.92 0.47 16.04
N CYS A 60 14.47 1.09 14.95
CA CYS A 60 13.50 0.52 14.02
C CYS A 60 14.01 -0.77 13.37
N GLN A 61 13.10 -1.69 13.11
CA GLN A 61 13.43 -2.97 12.49
C GLN A 61 12.34 -3.42 11.51
N PRO A 62 12.68 -4.00 10.36
CA PRO A 62 11.71 -4.62 9.48
C PRO A 62 10.98 -5.79 10.17
N VAL A 63 9.70 -5.98 9.86
CA VAL A 63 8.86 -7.05 10.45
C VAL A 63 9.46 -8.45 10.24
N ASN A 64 10.16 -8.69 9.12
CA ASN A 64 10.73 -10.00 8.76
C ASN A 64 12.23 -10.16 9.09
N TYR A 65 12.77 -9.39 10.02
CA TYR A 65 14.19 -9.46 10.37
C TYR A 65 14.53 -10.76 11.14
N LYS A 66 15.39 -11.59 10.55
CA LYS A 66 15.81 -12.92 11.09
C LYS A 66 17.06 -12.89 12.00
N GLY A 67 17.40 -11.73 12.58
CA GLY A 67 18.56 -11.60 13.46
C GLY A 67 18.25 -11.82 14.95
N GLN A 68 19.23 -11.59 15.82
CA GLN A 68 19.10 -11.85 17.25
C GLN A 68 18.11 -10.87 17.91
N GLN A 69 17.05 -11.41 18.52
CA GLN A 69 16.00 -10.65 19.21
C GLN A 69 16.55 -10.11 20.55
N ILE A 70 17.10 -8.90 20.52
CA ILE A 70 17.45 -8.14 21.73
C ILE A 70 16.23 -7.32 22.15
N VAL A 71 15.92 -7.29 23.46
CA VAL A 71 14.88 -6.43 24.01
C VAL A 71 15.39 -4.99 23.97
N TYR A 72 14.79 -4.17 23.09
CA TYR A 72 14.95 -2.71 23.05
C TYR A 72 13.76 -2.04 23.75
N GLY A 73 13.80 -0.72 23.92
CA GLY A 73 12.68 0.03 24.49
C GLY A 73 12.82 0.38 25.97
N ILE A 74 12.09 1.41 26.39
CA ILE A 74 12.00 1.85 27.79
C ILE A 74 10.94 1.02 28.51
N LEU A 75 11.35 0.29 29.57
CA LEU A 75 10.60 -0.79 30.22
C LEU A 75 9.08 -0.58 30.38
N PRO A 76 8.57 0.55 30.92
CA PRO A 76 7.12 0.82 31.02
C PRO A 76 6.32 0.73 29.71
N TYR A 77 6.97 0.93 28.56
CA TYR A 77 6.35 0.93 27.24
C TYR A 77 6.55 -0.42 26.52
N VAL A 78 7.39 -1.31 27.05
CA VAL A 78 7.72 -2.57 26.38
C VAL A 78 6.60 -3.58 26.58
N ALA A 79 6.13 -4.14 25.46
CA ALA A 79 5.02 -5.10 25.46
C ALA A 79 5.38 -6.41 26.21
N PRO A 80 4.41 -7.08 26.85
CA PRO A 80 4.66 -8.27 27.68
C PRO A 80 5.27 -9.45 26.90
N GLU A 81 4.88 -9.65 25.64
CA GLU A 81 5.45 -10.69 24.77
C GLU A 81 6.93 -10.42 24.46
N VAL A 82 7.30 -9.15 24.29
CA VAL A 82 8.68 -8.74 24.08
C VAL A 82 9.52 -8.94 25.35
N LEU A 83 8.97 -8.62 26.53
CA LEU A 83 9.64 -8.88 27.82
C LEU A 83 9.86 -10.39 28.06
N ARG A 84 8.97 -11.24 27.53
CA ARG A 84 9.10 -12.70 27.52
C ARG A 84 10.03 -13.23 26.42
N ARG A 85 10.67 -12.33 25.66
CA ARG A 85 11.60 -12.64 24.55
C ARG A 85 10.95 -13.32 23.34
N TYR A 86 9.66 -13.09 23.12
CA TYR A 86 9.03 -13.38 21.84
C TYR A 86 9.37 -12.28 20.82
N GLU A 87 8.95 -12.51 19.57
CA GLU A 87 9.28 -11.62 18.46
C GLU A 87 8.61 -10.26 18.58
N TYR A 88 9.33 -9.20 18.22
CA TYR A 88 8.72 -7.90 17.97
C TYR A 88 7.78 -7.98 16.78
N THR A 89 6.55 -7.51 16.98
CA THR A 89 5.56 -7.33 15.91
C THR A 89 5.06 -5.89 15.93
N LYS A 90 4.31 -5.49 14.90
CA LYS A 90 3.61 -4.20 14.89
C LYS A 90 2.73 -4.03 16.15
N ALA A 91 2.16 -5.12 16.66
CA ALA A 91 1.34 -5.11 17.88
C ALA A 91 2.11 -4.68 19.15
N ALA A 92 3.44 -4.83 19.18
CA ALA A 92 4.27 -4.33 20.29
C ALA A 92 4.36 -2.79 20.28
N ASP A 93 4.41 -2.16 19.10
CA ASP A 93 4.32 -0.70 19.00
C ASP A 93 2.92 -0.20 19.39
N ILE A 94 1.86 -0.96 19.10
CA ILE A 94 0.49 -0.62 19.53
C ILE A 94 0.39 -0.62 21.05
N TYR A 95 0.98 -1.61 21.72
CA TYR A 95 1.07 -1.62 23.17
C TYR A 95 1.76 -0.36 23.70
N SER A 96 2.91 -0.03 23.11
CA SER A 96 3.70 1.15 23.45
C SER A 96 2.88 2.44 23.25
N PHE A 97 2.14 2.53 22.14
CA PHE A 97 1.22 3.62 21.83
C PHE A 97 0.11 3.72 22.88
N GLY A 98 -0.49 2.61 23.33
CA GLY A 98 -1.48 2.61 24.40
C GLY A 98 -0.97 3.21 25.71
N ILE A 99 0.30 2.95 26.06
CA ILE A 99 0.96 3.55 27.22
C ILE A 99 1.18 5.06 27.02
N VAL A 100 1.60 5.48 25.82
CA VAL A 100 1.72 6.92 25.45
C VAL A 100 0.37 7.64 25.55
N VAL A 101 -0.71 7.01 25.07
CA VAL A 101 -2.07 7.58 25.16
C VAL A 101 -2.44 7.81 26.62
N ASN A 102 -2.24 6.80 27.48
CA ASN A 102 -2.55 6.95 28.91
C ASN A 102 -1.71 8.03 29.58
N GLU A 103 -0.40 8.09 29.30
CA GLU A 103 0.51 9.11 29.84
C GLU A 103 0.14 10.53 29.38
N LEU A 104 -0.26 10.71 28.12
CA LEU A 104 -0.69 12.02 27.64
C LEU A 104 -2.00 12.47 28.30
N MET A 105 -2.91 11.51 28.54
CA MET A 105 -4.20 11.79 29.17
C MET A 105 -4.07 12.09 30.67
N SER A 106 -3.31 11.28 31.41
CA SER A 106 -3.09 11.49 32.85
C SER A 106 -2.08 12.60 33.15
N GLU A 107 -1.18 12.91 32.22
CA GLU A 107 0.01 13.76 32.44
C GLU A 107 0.96 13.17 33.51
N GLU A 108 0.79 11.90 33.85
CA GLU A 108 1.58 11.18 34.85
C GLU A 108 2.47 10.13 34.19
N THR A 109 3.65 9.90 34.77
CA THR A 109 4.55 8.86 34.29
C THR A 109 3.94 7.46 34.49
N PRO A 110 4.03 6.56 33.50
CA PRO A 110 3.50 5.21 33.64
C PRO A 110 4.11 4.47 34.83
N TYR A 111 3.27 3.77 35.61
CA TYR A 111 3.66 2.98 36.79
C TYR A 111 4.34 3.78 37.92
N ASN A 112 3.92 5.04 38.15
CA ASN A 112 4.49 5.91 39.19
C ASN A 112 4.44 5.31 40.62
N ASP A 113 3.49 4.42 40.90
CA ASP A 113 3.28 3.79 42.22
C ASP A 113 4.11 2.50 42.42
N ASP A 114 4.67 1.92 41.36
CA ASP A 114 5.46 0.69 41.44
C ASP A 114 6.94 1.00 41.68
N SER A 115 7.56 0.30 42.63
CA SER A 115 8.95 0.52 43.06
C SER A 115 9.95 0.57 41.90
N ASN A 116 11.04 1.35 42.04
CA ASN A 116 12.19 1.46 41.11
C ASN A 116 12.92 0.13 40.75
N ASP A 117 12.39 -1.02 41.17
CA ASP A 117 12.88 -2.35 40.81
C ASP A 117 12.35 -2.77 39.43
N GLN A 118 13.25 -2.76 38.44
CA GLN A 118 12.95 -3.17 37.07
C GLN A 118 12.49 -4.62 36.95
N ILE A 119 12.97 -5.53 37.81
CA ILE A 119 12.55 -6.94 37.80
C ILE A 119 11.11 -7.05 38.28
N TYR A 120 10.78 -6.36 39.37
CA TYR A 120 9.42 -6.31 39.91
C TYR A 120 8.42 -5.79 38.86
N LEU A 121 8.74 -4.66 38.21
CA LEU A 121 7.91 -4.08 37.17
C LEU A 121 7.75 -5.02 35.95
N THR A 122 8.84 -5.65 35.49
CA THR A 122 8.80 -6.63 34.39
C THR A 122 7.84 -7.78 34.70
N VAL A 123 7.90 -8.33 35.93
CA VAL A 123 7.03 -9.42 36.37
C VAL A 123 5.57 -8.96 36.42
N ASN A 124 5.29 -7.75 36.93
CA ASN A 124 3.95 -7.21 37.02
C ASN A 124 3.32 -6.99 35.63
N ILE A 125 4.06 -6.40 34.68
CA ILE A 125 3.61 -6.22 33.29
C ILE A 125 3.27 -7.58 32.67
N CYS A 126 4.15 -8.57 32.86
CA CYS A 126 3.95 -9.95 32.39
C CYS A 126 2.77 -10.67 33.06
N LYS A 127 2.32 -10.23 34.24
CA LYS A 127 1.13 -10.77 34.93
C LYS A 127 -0.17 -10.10 34.49
N GLY A 128 -0.10 -9.08 33.64
CA GLY A 128 -1.26 -8.35 33.15
C GLY A 128 -1.55 -7.05 33.91
N ASN A 129 -0.68 -6.63 34.84
CA ASN A 129 -0.83 -5.32 35.47
C ASN A 129 -0.63 -4.21 34.43
N ARG A 130 -1.40 -3.13 34.55
CA ARG A 130 -1.36 -1.96 33.67
C ARG A 130 -1.43 -0.68 34.50
N PRO A 131 -0.97 0.47 33.97
CA PRO A 131 -1.15 1.75 34.62
C PRO A 131 -2.63 2.04 34.87
N LYS A 132 -2.92 2.80 35.93
CA LYS A 132 -4.28 3.23 36.22
C LYS A 132 -4.73 4.22 35.13
N ILE A 133 -5.92 4.00 34.58
CA ILE A 133 -6.61 4.98 33.73
C ILE A 133 -7.37 5.90 34.68
N SER A 134 -7.17 7.22 34.55
CA SER A 134 -7.93 8.21 35.32
C SER A 134 -9.42 8.09 35.05
N GLU A 135 -10.24 8.29 36.09
CA GLU A 135 -11.71 8.37 35.95
C GLU A 135 -12.16 9.55 35.08
N SER A 136 -11.30 10.57 34.92
CA SER A 136 -11.54 11.72 34.03
C SER A 136 -11.30 11.40 32.54
N THR A 137 -10.69 10.25 32.21
CA THR A 137 -10.45 9.87 30.82
C THR A 137 -11.77 9.47 30.15
N PRO A 138 -12.13 10.05 28.99
CA PRO A 138 -13.35 9.70 28.28
C PRO A 138 -13.46 8.20 28.02
N LYS A 139 -14.65 7.61 28.22
CA LYS A 139 -14.86 6.16 28.15
C LYS A 139 -14.37 5.52 26.84
N LEU A 140 -14.53 6.22 25.72
CA LEU A 140 -14.05 5.76 24.42
C LEU A 140 -12.51 5.75 24.34
N LEU A 141 -11.83 6.74 24.92
CA LEU A 141 -10.36 6.76 25.05
C LEU A 141 -9.88 5.67 26.02
N ALA A 142 -10.58 5.47 27.14
CA ALA A 142 -10.28 4.37 28.05
C ALA A 142 -10.39 3.01 27.34
N ASN A 143 -11.44 2.81 26.53
CA ASN A 143 -11.59 1.61 25.71
C ASN A 143 -10.45 1.47 24.69
N LEU A 144 -10.07 2.56 24.00
CA LEU A 144 -8.93 2.57 23.06
C LEU A 144 -7.64 2.12 23.77
N ILE A 145 -7.32 2.73 24.91
CA ILE A 145 -6.16 2.38 25.75
C ILE A 145 -6.20 0.89 26.09
N THR A 146 -7.34 0.40 26.59
CA THR A 146 -7.49 -1.01 26.99
C THR A 146 -7.28 -2.01 25.88
N LYS A 147 -7.75 -1.70 24.66
CA LYS A 147 -7.51 -2.56 23.50
C LYS A 147 -6.08 -2.45 22.99
N CYS A 148 -5.45 -1.28 23.06
CA CYS A 148 -4.07 -1.12 22.58
C CYS A 148 -3.06 -1.91 23.43
N TRP A 149 -3.27 -2.01 24.74
CA TRP A 149 -2.33 -2.66 25.66
C TRP A 149 -2.76 -4.05 26.15
N ASP A 150 -3.62 -4.74 25.40
CA ASP A 150 -4.06 -6.11 25.74
C ASP A 150 -2.84 -7.03 25.93
N SER A 151 -2.94 -8.00 26.84
CA SER A 151 -1.85 -8.96 27.08
C SER A 151 -1.64 -9.91 25.90
N ASP A 152 -2.70 -10.16 25.13
CA ASP A 152 -2.68 -10.93 23.91
C ASP A 152 -2.45 -10.01 22.70
N PRO A 153 -1.32 -10.14 21.97
CA PRO A 153 -1.01 -9.26 20.84
C PRO A 153 -2.04 -9.35 19.71
N ASP A 154 -2.71 -10.49 19.53
CA ASP A 154 -3.69 -10.71 18.45
C ASP A 154 -5.04 -10.02 18.73
N LYS A 155 -5.29 -9.63 19.99
CA LYS A 155 -6.48 -8.88 20.39
C LYS A 155 -6.29 -7.38 20.34
N ARG A 156 -5.06 -6.91 20.11
CA ARG A 156 -4.77 -5.48 20.01
C ARG A 156 -5.29 -4.94 18.68
N LEU A 157 -5.69 -3.68 18.72
CA LEU A 157 -6.05 -2.95 17.50
C LEU A 157 -4.83 -2.86 16.58
N THR A 158 -5.08 -2.86 15.29
CA THR A 158 -4.12 -2.39 14.29
C THR A 158 -3.98 -0.87 14.38
N ILE A 159 -2.85 -0.33 13.91
CA ILE A 159 -2.67 1.13 13.88
C ILE A 159 -3.73 1.83 13.02
N GLN A 160 -4.24 1.14 11.99
CA GLN A 160 -5.34 1.64 11.16
C GLN A 160 -6.63 1.82 11.99
N GLU A 161 -7.01 0.81 12.78
CA GLU A 161 -8.17 0.90 13.66
C GLU A 161 -7.99 1.95 14.76
N VAL A 162 -6.77 2.14 15.25
CA VAL A 162 -6.43 3.23 16.20
C VAL A 162 -6.65 4.60 15.56
N VAL A 163 -6.12 4.83 14.35
CA VAL A 163 -6.32 6.08 13.60
C VAL A 163 -7.81 6.30 13.34
N THR A 164 -8.54 5.28 12.92
CA THR A 164 -9.99 5.36 12.71
C THR A 164 -10.73 5.72 14.00
N THR A 165 -10.38 5.09 15.13
CA THR A 165 -10.98 5.39 16.44
C THR A 165 -10.69 6.82 16.88
N LEU A 166 -9.45 7.28 16.71
CA LEU A 166 -9.04 8.65 17.04
C LEU A 166 -9.70 9.67 16.10
N LYS A 167 -9.82 9.40 14.80
CA LYS A 167 -10.59 10.25 13.87
C LYS A 167 -12.06 10.36 14.29
N ALA A 168 -12.70 9.26 14.68
CA ALA A 168 -14.06 9.30 15.19
C ALA A 168 -14.17 10.15 16.47
N LEU A 169 -13.16 10.09 17.34
CA LEU A 169 -13.07 10.94 18.53
C LEU A 169 -12.80 12.40 18.17
N THR A 170 -11.96 12.66 17.19
CA THR A 170 -11.71 13.99 16.65
C THR A 170 -12.98 14.51 16.01
N LEU A 171 -13.77 13.75 15.26
CA LEU A 171 -15.08 14.17 14.72
C LEU A 171 -16.13 14.40 15.81
N LYS A 172 -16.15 13.58 16.87
CA LYS A 172 -16.98 13.81 18.06
C LYS A 172 -16.57 15.06 18.86
N ASN A 173 -15.32 15.49 18.74
CA ASN A 173 -14.73 16.65 19.43
C ASN A 173 -14.35 17.79 18.47
N LEU A 174 -14.67 17.67 17.18
CA LEU A 174 -14.23 18.61 16.14
C LEU A 174 -15.21 19.73 16.26
N SER A 175 -14.75 20.82 16.87
CA SER A 175 -15.55 21.97 17.18
C SER A 175 -16.56 21.63 18.31
N SER A 176 -16.78 22.54 19.27
CA SER A 176 -17.74 22.31 20.36
C SER A 176 -19.03 21.69 19.79
N LYS A 177 -19.70 20.79 20.51
CA LYS A 177 -21.01 20.23 20.12
C LYS A 177 -21.91 21.25 19.40
N GLN A 178 -21.89 22.50 19.89
CA GLN A 178 -22.51 23.68 19.29
C GLN A 178 -22.01 24.06 17.89
N GLN A 179 -20.71 24.06 17.62
CA GLN A 179 -20.15 24.33 16.30
C GLN A 179 -20.53 23.28 15.25
N ILE A 180 -20.62 21.98 15.58
CA ILE A 180 -21.15 20.96 14.65
C ILE A 180 -22.63 21.20 14.38
N ILE A 181 -23.41 21.46 15.44
CA ILE A 181 -24.84 21.82 15.33
C ILE A 181 -25.01 23.05 14.45
N GLN A 182 -24.17 24.08 14.59
CA GLN A 182 -24.23 25.31 13.82
C GLN A 182 -23.75 25.13 12.37
N GLN A 183 -22.65 24.40 12.16
CA GLN A 183 -22.08 24.14 10.83
C GLN A 183 -23.08 23.38 9.95
N PHE A 184 -23.70 22.33 10.49
CA PHE A 184 -24.66 21.51 9.75
C PHE A 184 -26.12 21.91 9.99
N LYS A 185 -26.36 22.94 10.82
CA LYS A 185 -27.69 23.40 11.23
C LYS A 185 -28.62 22.27 11.69
N LEU A 186 -28.10 21.38 12.53
CA LEU A 186 -28.78 20.13 12.94
C LEU A 186 -30.08 20.34 13.71
N ASN A 187 -30.21 21.49 14.38
CA ASN A 187 -31.40 21.87 15.14
C ASN A 187 -32.41 22.69 14.31
N TYR A 188 -32.16 22.91 13.02
CA TYR A 188 -33.06 23.63 12.12
C TYR A 188 -33.97 22.66 11.38
N GLY A 189 -35.18 23.13 11.06
CA GLY A 189 -36.04 22.45 10.09
C GLY A 189 -35.54 22.70 8.66
N LEU A 190 -36.11 21.98 7.71
CA LEU A 190 -35.71 21.94 6.30
C LEU A 190 -36.86 22.45 5.43
N PHE A 191 -36.59 23.45 4.61
CA PHE A 191 -37.45 23.83 3.50
C PHE A 191 -37.18 22.97 2.29
N LEU A 192 -38.28 22.55 1.69
CA LEU A 192 -38.33 21.87 0.41
C LEU A 192 -39.02 22.84 -0.56
N ASP A 193 -38.24 23.49 -1.42
CA ASP A 193 -38.72 24.52 -2.34
C ASP A 193 -38.99 24.00 -3.77
N GLY A 194 -38.97 22.68 -3.95
CA GLY A 194 -39.10 22.00 -5.24
C GLY A 194 -37.76 21.72 -5.93
N TYR A 195 -36.67 22.39 -5.53
CA TYR A 195 -35.37 22.36 -6.23
C TYR A 195 -34.18 22.04 -5.34
N SER A 196 -34.27 22.40 -4.07
CA SER A 196 -33.18 22.30 -3.11
C SER A 196 -33.72 21.99 -1.72
N ILE A 197 -32.81 21.58 -0.83
CA ILE A 197 -33.09 21.41 0.59
C ILE A 197 -32.32 22.50 1.30
N ASN A 198 -33.05 23.45 1.87
CA ASN A 198 -32.44 24.56 2.61
C ASN A 198 -32.79 24.47 4.08
N PRO A 199 -31.84 24.70 4.99
CA PRO A 199 -32.16 24.87 6.39
C PRO A 199 -33.03 26.11 6.57
N SER A 200 -33.96 26.04 7.53
CA SER A 200 -34.85 27.14 7.89
C SER A 200 -34.12 28.35 8.45
N GLU A 201 -34.82 29.48 8.54
CA GLU A 201 -34.25 30.71 9.11
C GLU A 201 -34.08 30.60 10.63
N GLN A 202 -34.91 29.79 11.29
CA GLN A 202 -34.94 29.64 12.74
C GLN A 202 -34.81 28.18 13.18
N ALA A 203 -34.13 27.95 14.30
CA ALA A 203 -34.02 26.65 14.89
C ALA A 203 -35.38 26.14 15.40
N VAL A 204 -35.63 24.84 15.22
CA VAL A 204 -36.81 24.12 15.69
C VAL A 204 -36.56 23.58 17.10
N LEU A 205 -35.33 23.16 17.35
CA LEU A 205 -34.86 22.51 18.57
C LEU A 205 -33.78 23.35 19.25
N SER A 206 -33.60 23.14 20.55
CA SER A 206 -32.54 23.78 21.34
C SER A 206 -31.14 23.47 20.77
N GLU A 207 -30.10 24.20 21.17
CA GLU A 207 -28.70 23.92 20.76
C GLU A 207 -27.94 23.01 21.75
N ASP A 208 -28.56 22.67 22.88
CA ASP A 208 -27.97 21.82 23.93
C ASP A 208 -28.27 20.32 23.74
N GLY A 209 -29.04 19.96 22.70
CA GLY A 209 -29.41 18.58 22.37
C GLY A 209 -28.23 17.67 22.07
N ASP A 210 -28.33 16.38 22.36
CA ASP A 210 -27.25 15.41 22.22
C ASP A 210 -26.91 15.05 20.76
N LEU A 211 -25.60 14.87 20.52
CA LEU A 211 -25.04 14.41 19.25
C LEU A 211 -24.47 13.01 19.42
N ASP A 212 -24.92 12.09 18.56
CA ASP A 212 -24.23 10.83 18.34
C ASP A 212 -23.66 10.79 16.92
N ILE A 213 -22.35 10.61 16.82
CA ILE A 213 -21.62 10.54 15.54
C ILE A 213 -21.04 9.13 15.43
N SER A 214 -21.31 8.44 14.33
CA SER A 214 -20.74 7.12 14.05
C SER A 214 -20.10 7.12 12.66
N LEU A 215 -18.93 6.49 12.52
CA LEU A 215 -18.32 6.33 11.19
C LEU A 215 -19.16 5.38 10.34
N TYR A 216 -19.25 5.69 9.06
CA TYR A 216 -20.00 4.87 8.12
C TYR A 216 -19.14 3.72 7.59
N GLU A 217 -19.38 2.52 8.10
CA GLU A 217 -18.69 1.30 7.69
C GLU A 217 -19.32 0.63 6.45
N GLY A 218 -20.48 1.12 6.01
CA GLY A 218 -21.18 0.59 4.84
C GLY A 218 -20.48 0.90 3.50
N GLN A 219 -21.09 0.38 2.43
CA GLN A 219 -20.68 0.66 1.05
C GLN A 219 -21.25 2.02 0.59
N PRO A 220 -20.62 2.68 -0.40
CA PRO A 220 -21.23 3.82 -1.08
C PRO A 220 -22.64 3.48 -1.58
N LEU A 221 -23.50 4.50 -1.65
CA LEU A 221 -24.89 4.35 -2.07
C LEU A 221 -25.07 4.94 -3.46
N VAL A 222 -25.65 4.16 -4.38
CA VAL A 222 -25.80 4.54 -5.78
C VAL A 222 -27.27 4.73 -6.11
N TYR A 223 -27.59 5.83 -6.78
CA TYR A 223 -28.94 6.19 -7.21
C TYR A 223 -28.95 6.37 -8.74
N THR A 224 -29.86 5.72 -9.44
CA THR A 224 -29.92 5.72 -10.92
C THR A 224 -31.04 6.61 -11.46
N PHE A 225 -30.85 7.13 -12.68
CA PHE A 225 -31.80 8.02 -13.38
C PHE A 225 -32.23 9.19 -12.50
N VAL A 226 -31.25 10.01 -12.11
CA VAL A 226 -31.42 11.08 -11.13
C VAL A 226 -31.92 12.34 -11.82
N ASN A 227 -32.95 12.96 -11.23
CA ASN A 227 -33.61 14.15 -11.76
C ASN A 227 -34.19 13.93 -13.17
N ASP A 228 -34.77 12.74 -13.38
CA ASP A 228 -35.50 12.41 -14.60
C ASP A 228 -36.71 13.34 -14.75
N ARG A 229 -36.78 14.01 -15.91
CA ARG A 229 -37.83 14.97 -16.23
C ARG A 229 -39.15 14.30 -16.59
N ASP A 230 -39.12 13.03 -16.97
CA ASP A 230 -40.31 12.24 -17.31
C ASP A 230 -40.96 11.63 -16.06
N SER A 231 -40.32 11.73 -14.88
CA SER A 231 -40.88 11.28 -13.61
C SER A 231 -41.92 12.27 -13.08
N HIS A 232 -43.10 11.76 -12.71
CA HIS A 232 -44.16 12.55 -12.08
C HIS A 232 -43.94 12.80 -10.57
N ILE A 233 -42.84 12.31 -10.00
CA ILE A 233 -42.55 12.43 -8.57
C ILE A 233 -41.44 13.47 -8.39
N ASN A 234 -41.69 14.47 -7.53
CA ASN A 234 -40.66 15.38 -7.02
C ASN A 234 -40.54 15.22 -5.50
N LEU A 235 -39.49 14.53 -5.05
CA LEU A 235 -39.15 14.33 -3.65
C LEU A 235 -38.80 15.66 -2.96
N LEU A 236 -38.45 16.71 -3.68
CA LEU A 236 -38.18 18.04 -3.13
C LEU A 236 -39.43 18.94 -3.07
N SER A 237 -40.62 18.40 -3.38
CA SER A 237 -41.90 19.08 -3.12
C SER A 237 -42.52 18.57 -1.81
N PHE A 238 -43.02 19.49 -0.98
CA PHE A 238 -43.73 19.16 0.26
C PHE A 238 -45.24 18.97 0.07
N ASN A 239 -45.87 19.71 -0.86
CA ASN A 239 -47.30 19.66 -1.14
C ASN A 239 -47.55 19.07 -2.53
N SER A 240 -47.89 17.79 -2.59
CA SER A 240 -48.07 16.98 -3.82
C SER A 240 -49.37 17.26 -4.59
N GLY A 241 -49.90 18.49 -4.53
CA GLY A 241 -51.19 18.84 -5.12
C GLY A 241 -51.13 19.24 -6.61
N ASP A 242 -49.97 19.69 -7.09
CA ASP A 242 -49.78 20.14 -8.47
C ASP A 242 -48.71 19.29 -9.16
N ASN A 243 -49.13 18.57 -10.20
CA ASN A 243 -48.27 17.74 -11.05
C ASN A 243 -47.47 18.57 -12.08
N SER A 244 -47.46 19.90 -11.99
CA SER A 244 -46.68 20.76 -12.90
C SER A 244 -45.28 20.96 -12.34
N ILE A 245 -44.34 20.13 -12.81
CA ILE A 245 -42.93 20.22 -12.43
C ILE A 245 -42.29 21.30 -13.31
N GLU A 246 -42.09 22.50 -12.76
CA GLU A 246 -40.99 23.34 -13.24
C GLU A 246 -39.72 22.75 -12.61
N PHE A 247 -38.74 22.35 -13.43
CA PHE A 247 -37.39 22.01 -12.99
C PHE A 247 -36.54 23.28 -13.14
N ASN A 248 -35.77 23.66 -12.13
CA ASN A 248 -34.85 24.79 -12.23
C ASN A 248 -33.75 24.39 -13.22
N GLU A 249 -33.32 25.32 -14.08
CA GLU A 249 -32.28 25.05 -15.10
C GLU A 249 -30.97 24.55 -14.49
N GLY A 250 -30.76 24.76 -13.17
CA GLY A 250 -29.62 24.27 -12.40
C GLY A 250 -29.62 22.77 -12.05
N SER A 251 -30.77 22.08 -12.03
CA SER A 251 -30.84 20.65 -11.71
C SER A 251 -30.66 19.83 -12.98
N GLN A 252 -29.40 19.54 -13.33
CA GLN A 252 -29.09 18.74 -14.52
C GLN A 252 -29.45 17.28 -14.28
N SER A 253 -30.25 16.72 -15.21
CA SER A 253 -30.50 15.28 -15.27
C SER A 253 -29.16 14.55 -15.29
N SER A 254 -29.00 13.57 -14.42
CA SER A 254 -27.78 12.78 -14.30
C SER A 254 -28.13 11.31 -14.39
N ASP A 255 -27.25 10.54 -15.03
CA ASP A 255 -27.47 9.10 -15.16
C ASP A 255 -27.39 8.44 -13.78
N ILE A 256 -26.48 8.94 -12.93
CA ILE A 256 -26.19 8.38 -11.61
C ILE A 256 -25.82 9.46 -10.59
N SER A 257 -26.21 9.26 -9.34
CA SER A 257 -25.62 9.91 -8.17
C SER A 257 -24.99 8.86 -7.25
N ILE A 258 -23.78 9.11 -6.75
CA ILE A 258 -23.09 8.23 -5.80
C ILE A 258 -22.78 9.02 -4.52
N ASN A 259 -23.29 8.53 -3.40
CA ASN A 259 -22.96 9.01 -2.07
C ASN A 259 -21.81 8.15 -1.52
N PHE A 260 -20.74 8.81 -1.06
CA PHE A 260 -19.60 8.23 -0.35
C PHE A 260 -19.65 8.68 1.11
N PRO A 261 -20.42 7.98 1.97
CA PRO A 261 -20.62 8.43 3.34
C PRO A 261 -19.38 8.17 4.18
N VAL A 262 -19.05 9.13 5.03
CA VAL A 262 -17.92 9.08 5.98
C VAL A 262 -18.44 8.85 7.40
N ALA A 263 -19.53 9.52 7.77
CA ALA A 263 -20.15 9.37 9.08
C ALA A 263 -21.68 9.57 9.04
N GLU A 264 -22.38 8.99 10.00
CA GLU A 264 -23.76 9.29 10.37
C GLU A 264 -23.78 10.16 11.62
N ILE A 265 -24.55 11.24 11.60
CA ILE A 265 -24.77 12.13 12.73
C ILE A 265 -26.25 12.07 13.11
N THR A 266 -26.53 11.72 14.36
CA THR A 266 -27.86 11.75 14.96
C THR A 266 -27.94 12.91 15.95
N TYR A 267 -28.98 13.72 15.83
CA TYR A 267 -29.27 14.82 16.75
C TYR A 267 -30.56 14.55 17.52
N SER A 268 -30.56 14.73 18.84
CA SER A 268 -31.73 14.47 19.68
C SER A 268 -31.81 15.42 20.87
N THR A 269 -32.97 16.04 21.08
CA THR A 269 -33.29 16.81 22.28
C THR A 269 -34.76 16.65 22.63
N ASP A 270 -35.05 16.70 23.92
CA ASP A 270 -36.42 16.70 24.45
C ASP A 270 -37.02 18.12 24.50
N ASP A 271 -36.19 19.16 24.32
CA ASP A 271 -36.59 20.57 24.45
C ASP A 271 -36.80 21.24 23.08
N LEU A 272 -38.06 21.53 22.77
CA LEU A 272 -38.49 22.38 21.64
C LEU A 272 -38.32 23.86 22.02
N LEU A 273 -37.69 24.67 21.18
CA LEU A 273 -37.45 26.10 21.48
C LEU A 273 -38.70 26.97 21.37
N VAL A 274 -39.72 26.54 20.63
CA VAL A 274 -40.81 27.44 20.23
C VAL A 274 -42.18 26.76 20.32
N ASN A 275 -43.15 27.46 20.95
CA ASN A 275 -44.58 27.23 20.71
C ASN A 275 -44.91 27.73 19.30
N PHE A 276 -44.82 26.85 18.30
CA PHE A 276 -45.04 27.16 16.87
C PHE A 276 -46.41 27.82 16.63
N MET A 277 -46.42 29.14 16.38
CA MET A 277 -47.65 29.88 16.02
C MET A 277 -47.85 29.95 14.49
N GLU A 278 -46.78 29.89 13.69
CA GLU A 278 -46.81 29.90 12.21
C GLU A 278 -45.82 28.87 11.65
N SER A 279 -46.29 27.94 10.81
CA SER A 279 -45.48 26.83 10.26
C SER A 279 -44.50 27.26 9.17
N GLU A 280 -44.66 28.45 8.60
CA GLU A 280 -43.93 28.87 7.39
C GLU A 280 -42.48 29.30 7.64
N THR A 281 -42.06 29.58 8.89
CA THR A 281 -40.70 30.08 9.20
C THR A 281 -39.73 29.00 9.69
N TYR A 282 -40.25 27.83 10.08
CA TYR A 282 -39.49 26.74 10.71
C TYR A 282 -39.19 25.56 9.78
N GLY A 283 -39.58 25.67 8.51
CA GLY A 283 -39.40 24.61 7.52
C GLY A 283 -40.55 23.60 7.47
N HIS A 284 -40.43 22.68 6.53
CA HIS A 284 -41.41 21.63 6.26
C HIS A 284 -41.12 20.35 7.06
N LEU A 285 -39.85 19.95 7.12
CA LEU A 285 -39.38 18.70 7.74
C LEU A 285 -38.27 18.97 8.75
N PHE A 286 -38.04 18.04 9.66
CA PHE A 286 -36.90 18.01 10.55
C PHE A 286 -36.17 16.67 10.40
N ALA A 287 -34.84 16.70 10.28
CA ALA A 287 -34.03 15.49 10.15
C ALA A 287 -33.44 15.09 11.50
N LYS A 288 -33.79 13.90 11.98
CA LYS A 288 -33.12 13.33 13.18
C LYS A 288 -31.74 12.81 12.88
N LYS A 289 -31.51 12.38 11.63
CA LYS A 289 -30.26 11.77 11.19
C LYS A 289 -29.78 12.42 9.90
N ILE A 290 -28.48 12.63 9.79
CA ILE A 290 -27.85 13.00 8.54
C ILE A 290 -26.67 12.08 8.24
N LEU A 291 -26.44 11.83 6.96
CA LEU A 291 -25.18 11.26 6.49
C LEU A 291 -24.31 12.40 5.97
N VAL A 292 -23.05 12.39 6.39
CA VAL A 292 -22.02 13.33 5.94
C VAL A 292 -20.94 12.59 5.18
N GLY A 293 -20.42 13.20 4.12
CA GLY A 293 -19.41 12.60 3.26
C GLY A 293 -19.28 13.34 1.93
N GLY A 294 -18.95 12.60 0.87
CA GLY A 294 -18.81 13.14 -0.47
C GLY A 294 -19.93 12.66 -1.38
N LYS A 295 -20.32 13.49 -2.34
CA LYS A 295 -21.34 13.14 -3.34
C LYS A 295 -20.88 13.47 -4.74
N LEU A 296 -21.08 12.51 -5.65
CA LEU A 296 -20.78 12.66 -7.08
C LEU A 296 -22.05 12.51 -7.92
N PHE A 297 -22.22 13.41 -8.88
CA PHE A 297 -23.18 13.32 -9.96
C PHE A 297 -22.45 12.95 -11.25
N ILE A 298 -22.96 11.95 -11.95
CA ILE A 298 -22.35 11.38 -13.14
C ILE A 298 -23.37 11.42 -14.27
N SER A 299 -23.03 12.13 -15.36
CA SER A 299 -23.84 12.24 -16.58
C SER A 299 -23.07 11.69 -17.77
N ASP A 300 -23.74 11.41 -18.89
CA ASP A 300 -23.14 10.90 -20.14
C ASP A 300 -22.51 9.49 -20.02
N LEU A 301 -23.01 8.68 -19.09
CA LEU A 301 -22.66 7.26 -18.93
C LEU A 301 -23.51 6.36 -19.86
N ILE A 302 -24.78 6.70 -20.10
CA ILE A 302 -25.69 5.95 -20.99
C ILE A 302 -25.18 5.80 -22.44
N PRO A 303 -24.60 6.83 -23.10
CA PRO A 303 -24.06 6.68 -24.45
C PRO A 303 -22.71 5.93 -24.51
N ALA A 304 -22.12 5.53 -23.38
CA ALA A 304 -20.83 4.84 -23.35
C ALA A 304 -20.93 3.37 -23.75
N THR A 305 -19.87 2.83 -24.35
CA THR A 305 -19.74 1.38 -24.59
C THR A 305 -19.62 0.62 -23.27
N SER A 306 -20.00 -0.67 -23.26
CA SER A 306 -19.87 -1.53 -22.06
C SER A 306 -18.44 -1.52 -21.51
N THR A 307 -17.43 -1.62 -22.38
CA THR A 307 -16.01 -1.58 -22.00
C THR A 307 -15.61 -0.28 -21.31
N GLN A 308 -16.12 0.88 -21.76
CA GLN A 308 -15.84 2.18 -21.14
C GLN A 308 -16.49 2.30 -19.77
N THR A 309 -17.73 1.86 -19.64
CA THR A 309 -18.45 1.83 -18.36
C THR A 309 -17.77 0.91 -17.35
N ASP A 310 -17.34 -0.28 -17.78
CA ASP A 310 -16.62 -1.23 -16.93
C ASP A 310 -15.26 -0.69 -16.49
N SER A 311 -14.53 -0.04 -17.41
CA SER A 311 -13.26 0.63 -17.11
C SER A 311 -13.42 1.74 -16.07
N PHE A 312 -14.49 2.53 -16.19
CA PHE A 312 -14.82 3.56 -15.22
C PHE A 312 -15.15 2.97 -13.85
N LYS A 313 -15.99 1.92 -13.81
CA LYS A 313 -16.33 1.21 -12.57
C LYS A 313 -15.09 0.63 -11.87
N PHE A 314 -14.18 0.00 -12.62
CA PHE A 314 -12.90 -0.50 -12.11
C PHE A 314 -12.10 0.62 -11.44
N PHE A 315 -11.87 1.72 -12.18
CA PHE A 315 -11.08 2.84 -11.68
C PHE A 315 -11.71 3.48 -10.44
N LEU A 316 -13.02 3.71 -10.46
CA LEU A 316 -13.74 4.28 -9.33
C LEU A 316 -13.66 3.39 -8.09
N THR A 317 -13.81 2.08 -8.26
CA THR A 317 -13.65 1.09 -7.18
C THR A 317 -12.25 1.15 -6.59
N TRP A 318 -11.23 1.17 -7.45
CA TRP A 318 -9.84 1.20 -7.01
C TRP A 318 -9.50 2.49 -6.25
N VAL A 319 -9.92 3.64 -6.77
CA VAL A 319 -9.67 4.95 -6.13
C VAL A 319 -10.38 5.04 -4.78
N TYR A 320 -11.62 4.55 -4.70
CA TYR A 320 -12.36 4.48 -3.43
C TYR A 320 -11.64 3.60 -2.40
N ASP A 321 -11.27 2.37 -2.77
CA ASP A 321 -10.57 1.45 -1.88
C ASP A 321 -9.18 2.00 -1.47
N SER A 322 -8.45 2.60 -2.40
CA SER A 322 -7.16 3.24 -2.14
C SER A 322 -7.29 4.39 -1.15
N ALA A 323 -8.27 5.28 -1.34
CA ALA A 323 -8.48 6.43 -0.47
C ALA A 323 -8.97 6.02 0.93
N LYS A 324 -9.98 5.14 1.00
CA LYS A 324 -10.58 4.69 2.28
C LYS A 324 -9.59 3.88 3.12
N TYR A 325 -8.80 3.00 2.48
CA TYR A 325 -7.88 2.10 3.17
C TYR A 325 -6.40 2.53 3.10
N SER A 326 -6.11 3.73 2.57
CA SER A 326 -4.75 4.28 2.43
C SER A 326 -3.77 3.35 1.69
N LYS A 327 -4.25 2.66 0.65
CA LYS A 327 -3.43 1.78 -0.20
C LYS A 327 -2.77 2.55 -1.34
N GLU A 328 -1.61 2.12 -1.78
CA GLU A 328 -0.93 2.70 -2.95
C GLU A 328 -1.74 2.45 -4.24
N ASN A 329 -1.81 3.45 -5.13
CA ASN A 329 -2.58 3.37 -6.38
C ASN A 329 -1.64 3.33 -7.61
N PRO A 330 -1.38 2.14 -8.19
CA PRO A 330 -0.53 2.01 -9.37
C PRO A 330 -1.23 2.45 -10.68
N PHE A 331 -2.52 2.77 -10.63
CA PHE A 331 -3.35 3.19 -11.77
C PHE A 331 -3.50 4.72 -11.88
N ASN A 332 -2.70 5.50 -11.14
CA ASN A 332 -2.73 6.96 -11.21
C ASN A 332 -2.27 7.53 -12.57
N ASN A 333 -1.52 6.74 -13.34
CA ASN A 333 -0.90 7.17 -14.61
C ASN A 333 -1.69 6.72 -15.85
N LEU A 334 -2.97 6.34 -15.72
CA LEU A 334 -3.78 5.90 -16.85
C LEU A 334 -3.86 7.02 -17.92
N THR A 335 -3.12 6.90 -19.02
CA THR A 335 -3.06 7.95 -20.05
C THR A 335 -4.26 7.86 -20.97
N GLY A 336 -5.05 8.94 -21.07
CA GLY A 336 -6.03 9.11 -22.15
C GLY A 336 -7.49 8.85 -21.82
N SER A 337 -7.97 9.12 -20.61
CA SER A 337 -9.42 9.04 -20.34
C SER A 337 -9.89 10.25 -19.54
N ASN A 338 -10.19 11.35 -20.23
CA ASN A 338 -11.38 12.08 -19.80
C ASN A 338 -12.47 11.02 -19.72
N PHE A 339 -13.04 10.81 -18.53
CA PHE A 339 -14.20 9.94 -18.46
C PHE A 339 -15.18 10.44 -19.53
N LEU A 340 -15.73 9.52 -20.33
CA LEU A 340 -16.81 9.89 -21.25
C LEU A 340 -17.95 10.54 -20.44
N ALA A 341 -18.07 10.08 -19.19
CA ALA A 341 -18.93 10.64 -18.18
C ALA A 341 -18.43 11.98 -17.62
N LYS A 342 -19.34 12.95 -17.49
CA LYS A 342 -19.11 14.18 -16.73
C LYS A 342 -19.35 13.90 -15.26
N ILE A 343 -18.34 14.12 -14.42
CA ILE A 343 -18.37 13.88 -12.98
C ILE A 343 -18.31 15.22 -12.27
N ARG A 344 -19.31 15.50 -11.45
CA ARG A 344 -19.39 16.72 -10.64
C ARG A 344 -19.66 16.41 -9.19
N THR A 345 -19.09 17.21 -8.30
CA THR A 345 -19.41 17.20 -6.87
C THR A 345 -20.69 17.98 -6.59
N LEU A 346 -21.18 17.91 -5.34
CA LEU A 346 -22.36 18.66 -4.90
C LEU A 346 -22.21 20.19 -5.03
N ASP A 347 -21.00 20.73 -4.81
CA ASP A 347 -20.65 22.14 -5.00
C ASP A 347 -20.35 22.52 -6.47
N GLY A 348 -20.50 21.58 -7.41
CA GLY A 348 -20.37 21.82 -8.85
C GLY A 348 -18.94 21.75 -9.41
N LYS A 349 -17.96 21.25 -8.64
CA LYS A 349 -16.58 21.06 -9.11
C LYS A 349 -16.50 19.90 -10.12
N ASP A 350 -15.92 20.16 -11.29
CA ASP A 350 -15.70 19.14 -12.32
C ASP A 350 -14.50 18.23 -12.00
N LEU A 351 -14.73 16.91 -11.98
CA LEU A 351 -13.75 15.86 -11.69
C LEU A 351 -13.51 14.92 -12.89
N ASN A 352 -13.61 15.45 -14.11
CA ASN A 352 -13.59 14.68 -15.35
C ASN A 352 -12.25 13.99 -15.70
N THR A 353 -11.25 14.01 -14.81
CA THR A 353 -9.95 13.34 -15.00
C THR A 353 -9.64 12.40 -13.84
N CYS A 354 -8.93 11.32 -14.12
CA CYS A 354 -8.47 10.34 -13.11
C CYS A 354 -7.75 11.01 -11.93
N GLU A 355 -6.86 11.98 -12.21
CA GLU A 355 -6.11 12.71 -11.19
C GLU A 355 -7.03 13.54 -10.29
N LYS A 356 -7.96 14.31 -10.87
CA LYS A 356 -8.90 15.14 -10.09
C LYS A 356 -9.80 14.29 -9.21
N LEU A 357 -10.33 13.19 -9.73
CA LEU A 357 -11.17 12.26 -8.98
C LEU A 357 -10.37 11.58 -7.85
N THR A 358 -9.14 11.14 -8.12
CA THR A 358 -8.25 10.53 -7.12
C THR A 358 -7.94 11.50 -5.99
N ASN A 359 -7.55 12.74 -6.32
CA ASN A 359 -7.25 13.77 -5.34
C ASN A 359 -8.49 14.13 -4.51
N TRP A 360 -9.68 14.22 -5.13
CA TRP A 360 -10.92 14.47 -4.41
C TRP A 360 -11.26 13.32 -3.44
N MET A 361 -11.16 12.07 -3.88
CA MET A 361 -11.43 10.91 -3.03
C MET A 361 -10.45 10.81 -1.86
N ASN A 362 -9.15 11.04 -2.12
CA ASN A 362 -8.14 11.09 -1.06
C ASN A 362 -8.47 12.20 -0.06
N ASN A 363 -8.82 13.40 -0.52
CA ASN A 363 -9.21 14.50 0.37
C ASN A 363 -10.45 14.16 1.21
N LEU A 364 -11.44 13.48 0.66
CA LEU A 364 -12.65 13.06 1.38
C LEU A 364 -12.32 12.17 2.60
N TYR A 365 -11.41 11.20 2.45
CA TYR A 365 -11.07 10.25 3.53
C TYR A 365 -9.85 10.68 4.38
N GLN A 366 -9.04 11.64 3.91
CA GLN A 366 -7.79 12.07 4.56
C GLN A 366 -7.85 13.47 5.18
N ASN A 367 -8.60 14.41 4.59
CA ASN A 367 -8.57 15.85 4.88
C ASN A 367 -9.94 16.46 5.26
N ASP A 368 -10.90 15.63 5.68
CA ASP A 368 -12.16 16.01 6.35
C ASP A 368 -13.05 17.03 5.61
N VAL A 369 -13.03 17.05 4.27
CA VAL A 369 -14.03 17.80 3.49
C VAL A 369 -15.29 16.96 3.39
N ILE A 370 -16.30 17.29 4.19
CA ILE A 370 -17.56 16.54 4.27
C ILE A 370 -18.77 17.46 4.10
N ASP A 371 -19.63 17.11 3.15
CA ASP A 371 -20.93 17.74 2.92
C ASP A 371 -22.05 16.89 3.50
N ILE A 372 -23.23 17.49 3.74
CA ILE A 372 -24.44 16.71 4.00
C ILE A 372 -24.85 16.05 2.68
N ILE A 373 -24.85 14.72 2.64
CA ILE A 373 -25.17 13.96 1.42
C ILE A 373 -26.58 13.37 1.46
N SER A 374 -27.15 13.21 2.65
CA SER A 374 -28.50 12.67 2.87
C SER A 374 -29.07 13.09 4.23
N TYR A 375 -30.36 13.39 4.26
CA TYR A 375 -31.18 13.59 5.46
C TYR A 375 -32.13 12.41 5.63
N ASN A 376 -32.10 11.80 6.81
CA ASN A 376 -32.80 10.55 7.12
C ASN A 376 -33.64 10.70 8.40
N ASN A 377 -34.64 9.82 8.53
CA ASN A 377 -35.62 9.88 9.62
C ASN A 377 -36.23 11.29 9.73
N LEU A 378 -36.97 11.64 8.68
CA LEU A 378 -37.55 12.97 8.51
C LEU A 378 -38.94 13.04 9.13
N ILE A 379 -39.16 14.08 9.93
CA ILE A 379 -40.41 14.32 10.66
C ILE A 379 -41.02 15.62 10.19
N PRO A 380 -42.30 15.65 9.77
CA PRO A 380 -43.00 16.90 9.50
C PRO A 380 -43.01 17.82 10.72
N ILE A 381 -42.66 19.09 10.55
CA ILE A 381 -42.62 20.06 11.67
C ILE A 381 -44.00 20.15 12.36
N SER A 382 -45.08 20.04 11.59
CA SER A 382 -46.45 20.00 12.12
C SER A 382 -46.72 18.84 13.08
N LYS A 383 -46.03 17.71 12.93
CA LYS A 383 -46.17 16.51 13.77
C LYS A 383 -45.30 16.56 15.03
N LEU A 384 -44.24 17.38 15.08
CA LEU A 384 -43.45 17.60 16.30
C LEU A 384 -44.27 18.21 17.46
N ARG A 385 -45.45 18.79 17.16
CA ARG A 385 -46.42 19.34 18.13
C ARG A 385 -47.20 18.27 18.92
N SER A 386 -47.33 17.07 18.37
CA SER A 386 -48.27 16.04 18.87
C SER A 386 -47.51 14.96 19.64
N ILE A 387 -47.37 15.11 20.96
CA ILE A 387 -46.85 14.07 21.87
C ILE A 387 -47.90 12.94 21.95
N THR A 388 -48.02 12.14 20.89
CA THR A 388 -48.70 10.85 20.94
C THR A 388 -47.89 9.88 20.09
N SER A 389 -47.28 8.92 20.78
CA SER A 389 -46.34 7.90 20.28
C SER A 389 -46.98 6.86 19.35
N SER A 390 -47.88 7.27 18.46
CA SER A 390 -48.54 6.36 17.52
C SER A 390 -48.09 6.72 16.10
N LEU A 391 -47.17 5.92 15.57
CA LEU A 391 -46.82 5.78 14.14
C LEU A 391 -46.73 7.11 13.40
N ILE A 392 -45.64 7.85 13.63
CA ILE A 392 -45.23 8.89 12.69
C ILE A 392 -44.80 8.14 11.43
N ASP A 393 -45.50 8.34 10.30
CA ASP A 393 -44.96 7.96 8.99
C ASP A 393 -43.65 8.75 8.78
N GLU A 394 -42.53 8.14 9.17
CA GLU A 394 -41.20 8.69 8.93
C GLU A 394 -40.99 8.70 7.42
N ILE A 395 -40.61 9.85 6.87
CA ILE A 395 -40.22 9.93 5.46
C ILE A 395 -38.80 9.39 5.38
N ASP A 396 -38.60 8.36 4.55
CA ASP A 396 -37.39 7.53 4.55
C ASP A 396 -36.10 8.35 4.35
N GLU A 397 -36.00 9.11 3.25
CA GLU A 397 -34.76 9.80 2.87
C GLU A 397 -35.02 11.00 1.95
N LYS A 398 -34.28 12.09 2.14
CA LYS A 398 -34.17 13.21 1.18
C LYS A 398 -32.71 13.60 0.99
N GLN A 399 -32.36 13.98 -0.22
CA GLN A 399 -30.97 14.20 -0.61
C GLN A 399 -30.77 15.54 -1.30
N PRO A 400 -29.72 16.31 -0.95
CA PRO A 400 -29.34 17.50 -1.70
C PRO A 400 -29.09 17.18 -3.18
N GLY A 401 -29.67 18.01 -4.06
CA GLY A 401 -29.51 17.91 -5.51
C GLY A 401 -30.26 16.75 -6.19
N VAL A 402 -31.11 16.00 -5.48
CA VAL A 402 -31.84 14.84 -6.01
C VAL A 402 -33.35 15.03 -5.81
N ALA A 403 -34.04 15.43 -6.87
CA ALA A 403 -35.49 15.59 -6.95
C ALA A 403 -36.21 14.25 -7.13
N ASN A 404 -35.64 13.32 -7.88
CA ASN A 404 -36.15 11.96 -8.01
C ASN A 404 -35.03 11.01 -8.47
N PHE A 405 -35.27 9.71 -8.31
CA PHE A 405 -34.41 8.64 -8.80
C PHE A 405 -35.26 7.38 -9.03
N ARG A 406 -34.76 6.45 -9.83
CA ARG A 406 -35.45 5.21 -10.17
C ARG A 406 -35.16 4.07 -9.21
N GLU A 407 -33.88 3.83 -8.93
CA GLU A 407 -33.42 2.74 -8.06
C GLU A 407 -32.33 3.23 -7.10
N LYS A 408 -32.29 2.62 -5.90
CA LYS A 408 -31.21 2.75 -4.91
C LYS A 408 -30.52 1.41 -4.80
N LEU A 409 -29.21 1.39 -5.04
CA LEU A 409 -28.36 0.20 -5.04
C LEU A 409 -27.18 0.42 -4.08
N SER A 410 -26.65 -0.65 -3.52
CA SER A 410 -25.30 -0.60 -2.94
C SER A 410 -24.26 -0.43 -4.04
N PHE A 411 -23.07 0.07 -3.67
CA PHE A 411 -21.99 0.29 -4.62
C PHE A 411 -21.63 -0.97 -5.40
N TYR A 412 -21.51 -2.12 -4.73
CA TYR A 412 -21.11 -3.36 -5.39
C TYR A 412 -22.26 -4.00 -6.18
N GLU A 413 -23.52 -3.82 -5.79
CA GLU A 413 -24.67 -4.21 -6.63
C GLU A 413 -24.71 -3.40 -7.93
N TRP A 414 -24.48 -2.09 -7.87
CA TRP A 414 -24.44 -1.24 -9.06
C TRP A 414 -23.26 -1.57 -9.97
N ILE A 415 -22.10 -1.83 -9.37
CA ILE A 415 -20.93 -2.25 -10.11
C ILE A 415 -21.25 -3.56 -10.86
N GLY A 416 -21.85 -4.55 -10.17
CA GLY A 416 -22.30 -5.82 -10.73
C GLY A 416 -21.15 -6.82 -10.99
N ASP A 417 -21.49 -8.01 -11.48
CA ASP A 417 -20.53 -9.08 -11.82
C ASP A 417 -19.88 -8.87 -13.21
N SER A 418 -19.14 -7.77 -13.38
CA SER A 418 -18.27 -7.59 -14.54
C SER A 418 -16.88 -8.17 -14.30
N SER A 419 -16.23 -8.65 -15.35
CA SER A 419 -14.86 -9.18 -15.29
C SER A 419 -13.86 -8.16 -14.72
N TYR A 420 -14.05 -6.87 -15.00
CA TYR A 420 -13.24 -5.78 -14.48
C TYR A 420 -13.52 -5.45 -13.01
N THR A 421 -14.73 -5.72 -12.50
CA THR A 421 -15.00 -5.59 -11.06
C THR A 421 -14.26 -6.65 -10.26
N ASN A 422 -14.35 -7.89 -10.75
CA ASN A 422 -13.62 -9.00 -10.18
C ASN A 422 -12.11 -8.83 -10.33
N LEU A 423 -11.63 -8.09 -11.34
CA LEU A 423 -10.22 -7.76 -11.50
C LEU A 423 -9.64 -7.04 -10.27
N THR A 424 -10.33 -6.05 -9.71
CA THR A 424 -9.86 -5.37 -8.47
C THR A 424 -9.71 -6.36 -7.32
N LYS A 425 -10.70 -7.23 -7.14
CA LYS A 425 -10.68 -8.30 -6.13
C LYS A 425 -9.50 -9.24 -6.36
N TRP A 426 -9.35 -9.77 -7.58
CA TRP A 426 -8.27 -10.70 -7.93
C TRP A 426 -6.89 -10.09 -7.79
N ILE A 427 -6.72 -8.83 -8.20
CA ILE A 427 -5.46 -8.09 -8.00
C ILE A 427 -5.10 -8.01 -6.52
N ASN A 428 -6.08 -7.66 -5.67
CA ASN A 428 -5.87 -7.53 -4.23
C ASN A 428 -5.61 -8.89 -3.55
N GLU A 429 -6.43 -9.90 -3.83
CA GLU A 429 -6.33 -11.23 -3.22
C GLU A 429 -5.06 -11.99 -3.61
N ASN A 430 -4.57 -11.77 -4.83
CA ASN A 430 -3.42 -12.50 -5.38
C ASN A 430 -2.16 -11.63 -5.54
N HIS A 431 -2.19 -10.39 -5.05
CA HIS A 431 -1.07 -9.44 -5.12
C HIS A 431 -0.50 -9.24 -6.54
N LEU A 432 -1.36 -9.21 -7.57
CA LEU A 432 -0.95 -9.29 -8.98
C LEU A 432 -0.15 -8.08 -9.50
N ILE A 433 -0.10 -6.98 -8.76
CA ILE A 433 0.62 -5.75 -9.11
C ILE A 433 2.04 -5.68 -8.52
N TYR A 434 2.40 -6.65 -7.69
CA TYR A 434 3.72 -6.73 -7.06
C TYR A 434 4.68 -7.53 -7.95
N GLY A 435 5.96 -7.13 -7.93
CA GLY A 435 7.02 -7.94 -8.51
C GLY A 435 7.19 -9.26 -7.76
N LEU A 436 7.72 -10.26 -8.44
CA LEU A 436 8.02 -11.58 -7.89
C LEU A 436 9.52 -11.74 -7.66
N ILE A 437 9.87 -12.42 -6.57
CA ILE A 437 11.25 -12.68 -6.13
C ILE A 437 11.45 -14.18 -6.06
N ILE A 438 12.59 -14.66 -6.56
CA ILE A 438 13.05 -16.02 -6.27
C ILE A 438 14.17 -15.91 -5.25
N ASP A 439 13.90 -16.43 -4.07
CA ASP A 439 14.82 -16.34 -2.94
C ASP A 439 15.99 -17.35 -3.08
N LYS A 440 16.87 -17.42 -2.07
CA LYS A 440 18.02 -18.35 -2.10
C LYS A 440 17.63 -19.82 -1.87
N HIS A 441 16.43 -20.08 -1.37
CA HIS A 441 15.92 -21.40 -1.03
C HIS A 441 15.04 -22.01 -2.13
N PHE A 442 14.85 -21.32 -3.26
CA PHE A 442 13.83 -21.65 -4.25
C PHE A 442 12.43 -21.55 -3.63
N GLU A 443 12.14 -20.40 -3.03
CA GLU A 443 10.79 -19.97 -2.66
C GLU A 443 10.40 -18.76 -3.51
N LEU A 444 9.13 -18.73 -3.93
CA LEU A 444 8.55 -17.60 -4.65
C LEU A 444 7.99 -16.63 -3.62
N GLU A 445 8.56 -15.44 -3.56
CA GLU A 445 8.11 -14.37 -2.67
C GLU A 445 7.48 -13.24 -3.47
N ILE A 446 6.49 -12.59 -2.87
CA ILE A 446 5.92 -11.34 -3.38
C ILE A 446 6.81 -10.19 -2.86
N SER A 447 7.17 -9.27 -3.74
CA SER A 447 7.93 -8.07 -3.37
C SER A 447 7.22 -7.21 -2.32
N LYS A 448 7.99 -6.39 -1.61
CA LYS A 448 7.46 -5.53 -0.54
C LYS A 448 6.84 -4.25 -1.07
N LYS A 449 7.29 -3.81 -2.24
CA LYS A 449 6.89 -2.53 -2.85
C LYS A 449 6.48 -2.73 -4.30
N ILE A 450 5.56 -1.88 -4.74
CA ILE A 450 5.09 -1.88 -6.11
C ILE A 450 6.16 -1.25 -7.01
N ALA A 451 6.71 -2.06 -7.92
CA ALA A 451 7.73 -1.62 -8.87
C ALA A 451 7.17 -0.92 -10.10
N ILE A 452 5.89 -1.12 -10.40
CA ILE A 452 5.28 -0.76 -11.69
C ILE A 452 4.01 0.06 -11.50
N ASN A 453 3.80 1.00 -12.42
CA ASN A 453 2.53 1.68 -12.62
C ASN A 453 1.97 1.31 -14.00
N PHE A 454 0.66 1.44 -14.13
CA PHE A 454 -0.05 1.04 -15.35
C PHE A 454 -0.51 2.26 -16.14
N ILE A 455 -0.29 2.22 -17.44
CA ILE A 455 -0.79 3.22 -18.39
C ILE A 455 -2.21 2.88 -18.85
N ASN A 456 -2.58 1.59 -18.86
CA ASN A 456 -3.90 1.11 -19.24
C ASN A 456 -4.46 0.15 -18.18
N ILE A 457 -5.78 0.01 -18.14
CA ILE A 457 -6.43 -1.02 -17.31
C ILE A 457 -6.08 -2.40 -17.90
N PRO A 458 -5.71 -3.39 -17.06
CA PRO A 458 -5.41 -4.74 -17.54
C PRO A 458 -6.61 -5.35 -18.24
N SER A 459 -6.39 -6.01 -19.38
CA SER A 459 -7.48 -6.67 -20.12
C SER A 459 -7.82 -8.02 -19.48
N VAL A 460 -9.10 -8.39 -19.50
CA VAL A 460 -9.58 -9.66 -18.96
C VAL A 460 -10.35 -10.42 -20.03
N ASP A 461 -9.80 -11.57 -20.44
CA ASP A 461 -10.45 -12.50 -21.36
C ASP A 461 -11.07 -13.66 -20.57
N SER A 462 -12.34 -14.00 -20.84
CA SER A 462 -12.89 -15.28 -20.35
C SER A 462 -12.31 -16.46 -21.14
N SER A 463 -12.01 -17.56 -20.45
CA SER A 463 -11.56 -18.81 -21.04
C SER A 463 -12.44 -19.97 -20.58
N THR A 464 -12.62 -20.95 -21.45
CA THR A 464 -13.27 -22.24 -21.13
C THR A 464 -12.35 -23.41 -21.43
N LYS A 465 -11.05 -23.15 -21.55
CA LYS A 465 -10.08 -24.16 -21.93
C LYS A 465 -9.86 -25.14 -20.80
N PHE A 466 -9.77 -26.40 -21.17
CA PHE A 466 -9.41 -27.50 -20.29
C PHE A 466 -8.24 -28.25 -20.90
N TYR A 467 -7.16 -28.39 -20.14
CA TYR A 467 -5.98 -29.09 -20.62
C TYR A 467 -5.37 -30.01 -19.57
N LEU A 468 -4.79 -31.07 -20.11
CA LEU A 468 -3.94 -32.03 -19.42
C LEU A 468 -2.50 -31.77 -19.85
N LYS A 469 -1.61 -31.58 -18.88
CA LYS A 469 -0.20 -31.29 -19.16
C LYS A 469 0.71 -32.20 -18.34
N MET A 470 1.62 -32.87 -19.03
CA MET A 470 2.70 -33.66 -18.45
C MET A 470 4.02 -32.93 -18.63
N ILE A 471 4.73 -32.67 -17.54
CA ILE A 471 5.98 -31.90 -17.58
C ILE A 471 7.06 -32.66 -16.81
N ASN A 472 8.18 -32.90 -17.48
CA ASN A 472 9.35 -33.54 -16.89
C ASN A 472 10.45 -32.48 -16.65
N PRO A 473 10.67 -32.04 -15.40
CA PRO A 473 11.70 -31.04 -15.10
C PRO A 473 13.09 -31.65 -15.28
N THR A 474 13.94 -30.98 -16.05
CA THR A 474 15.34 -31.41 -16.26
C THR A 474 16.32 -30.76 -15.27
N THR A 475 15.88 -29.68 -14.62
CA THR A 475 16.66 -28.93 -13.62
C THR A 475 15.84 -28.64 -12.39
N ARG A 476 16.50 -28.44 -11.23
CA ARG A 476 15.82 -28.03 -9.99
C ARG A 476 15.07 -26.69 -10.13
N LEU A 477 15.56 -25.79 -10.99
CA LEU A 477 14.86 -24.54 -11.28
C LEU A 477 13.56 -24.78 -12.04
N GLU A 478 13.56 -25.66 -13.05
CA GLU A 478 12.33 -26.02 -13.77
C GLU A 478 11.31 -26.64 -12.82
N GLU A 479 11.74 -27.55 -11.95
CA GLU A 479 10.89 -28.15 -10.93
C GLU A 479 10.26 -27.11 -10.01
N PHE A 480 11.06 -26.16 -9.51
CA PHE A 480 10.60 -25.06 -8.69
C PHE A 480 9.57 -24.19 -9.45
N LEU A 481 9.88 -23.81 -10.69
CA LEU A 481 9.03 -22.96 -11.52
C LEU A 481 7.68 -23.63 -11.82
N ILE A 482 7.69 -24.91 -12.20
CA ILE A 482 6.48 -25.72 -12.42
C ILE A 482 5.63 -25.81 -11.16
N SER A 483 6.27 -26.00 -10.00
CA SER A 483 5.57 -26.06 -8.71
C SER A 483 4.91 -24.74 -8.31
N ASN A 484 5.38 -23.63 -8.89
CA ASN A 484 4.89 -22.27 -8.71
C ASN A 484 4.16 -21.72 -9.94
N ASN A 485 3.60 -22.62 -10.77
CA ASN A 485 2.72 -22.29 -11.90
C ASN A 485 3.38 -21.59 -13.10
N PHE A 486 4.71 -21.70 -13.26
CA PHE A 486 5.43 -21.26 -14.46
C PHE A 486 5.74 -22.47 -15.36
N PHE A 487 5.03 -22.60 -16.49
CA PHE A 487 5.11 -23.81 -17.33
C PHE A 487 5.72 -23.59 -18.71
N SER A 488 5.84 -22.34 -19.18
CA SER A 488 6.45 -22.05 -20.48
C SER A 488 7.97 -22.19 -20.44
N THR A 489 8.53 -22.90 -21.43
CA THR A 489 9.99 -23.01 -21.59
C THR A 489 10.66 -21.65 -21.85
N GLU A 490 9.92 -20.69 -22.40
CA GLU A 490 10.37 -19.32 -22.59
C GLU A 490 10.53 -18.59 -21.26
N ASN A 491 9.58 -18.74 -20.33
CA ASN A 491 9.69 -18.17 -18.98
C ASN A 491 10.93 -18.70 -18.26
N VAL A 492 11.23 -19.99 -18.37
CA VAL A 492 12.43 -20.59 -17.77
C VAL A 492 13.71 -19.98 -18.36
N LYS A 493 13.78 -19.80 -19.68
CA LYS A 493 14.93 -19.18 -20.35
C LYS A 493 15.11 -17.72 -19.94
N ASN A 494 14.00 -16.98 -19.86
CA ASN A 494 13.99 -15.56 -19.49
C ASN A 494 14.43 -15.37 -18.04
N ILE A 495 13.84 -16.10 -17.09
CA ILE A 495 14.20 -15.98 -15.66
C ILE A 495 15.68 -16.28 -15.43
N ARG A 496 16.28 -17.21 -16.19
CA ARG A 496 17.72 -17.49 -16.13
C ARG A 496 18.61 -16.34 -16.64
N SER A 497 18.10 -15.50 -17.53
CA SER A 497 18.88 -14.40 -18.14
C SER A 497 18.68 -13.06 -17.43
N PHE A 498 17.65 -12.93 -16.58
CA PHE A 498 17.34 -11.69 -15.89
C PHE A 498 18.47 -11.26 -14.94
N PRO A 499 18.86 -9.97 -14.97
CA PRO A 499 19.85 -9.45 -14.03
C PRO A 499 19.28 -9.44 -12.61
N PHE A 500 20.17 -9.50 -11.62
CA PHE A 500 19.82 -9.47 -10.19
C PHE A 500 18.93 -10.63 -9.70
N THR A 501 18.64 -11.62 -10.55
CA THR A 501 18.18 -12.93 -10.06
C THR A 501 19.39 -13.68 -9.51
N LYS A 502 19.19 -14.41 -8.40
CA LYS A 502 20.28 -15.21 -7.83
C LYS A 502 20.70 -16.29 -8.82
N ARG A 503 22.01 -16.39 -9.09
CA ARG A 503 22.55 -17.42 -9.99
C ARG A 503 22.19 -18.80 -9.45
N PHE A 504 21.37 -19.52 -10.21
CA PHE A 504 21.01 -20.89 -9.90
C PHE A 504 22.21 -21.80 -10.19
N THR A 505 22.82 -22.38 -9.16
CA THR A 505 23.77 -23.46 -9.36
C THR A 505 23.03 -24.64 -10.00
N GLU A 506 23.46 -25.09 -11.17
CA GLU A 506 22.81 -26.18 -11.91
C GLU A 506 22.93 -27.50 -11.14
N ILE A 507 21.94 -27.77 -10.30
CA ILE A 507 21.72 -29.08 -9.72
C ILE A 507 20.74 -29.78 -10.67
N LYS A 508 21.19 -30.86 -11.32
CA LYS A 508 20.31 -31.74 -12.10
C LYS A 508 19.17 -32.20 -11.20
N SER A 509 17.92 -32.11 -11.68
CA SER A 509 16.77 -32.65 -10.96
C SER A 509 16.92 -34.17 -10.77
N CYS A 510 16.26 -34.71 -9.76
CA CYS A 510 16.18 -36.15 -9.58
C CYS A 510 15.34 -36.73 -10.75
N LYS A 511 16.01 -37.42 -11.68
CA LYS A 511 15.52 -37.75 -13.04
C LYS A 511 14.36 -38.75 -13.12
N ASP A 512 13.61 -38.96 -12.05
CA ASP A 512 12.75 -40.15 -11.92
C ASP A 512 11.25 -39.84 -11.76
N TYR A 513 10.81 -38.59 -11.95
CA TYR A 513 9.39 -38.23 -11.91
C TYR A 513 8.97 -37.14 -12.90
N ALA A 514 7.67 -37.09 -13.18
CA ALA A 514 7.00 -36.09 -14.00
C ALA A 514 5.78 -35.50 -13.27
N HIS A 515 5.50 -34.24 -13.53
CA HIS A 515 4.32 -33.54 -13.03
C HIS A 515 3.15 -33.76 -13.98
N PHE A 516 2.06 -34.33 -13.48
CA PHE A 516 0.77 -34.41 -14.17
C PHE A 516 -0.14 -33.29 -13.66
N LEU A 517 -0.61 -32.45 -14.57
CA LEU A 517 -1.40 -31.26 -14.28
C LEU A 517 -2.71 -31.31 -15.05
N ILE A 518 -3.81 -31.04 -14.34
CA ILE A 518 -5.12 -30.76 -14.93
C ILE A 518 -5.43 -29.31 -14.66
N LYS A 519 -5.77 -28.55 -15.69
CA LYS A 519 -6.13 -27.14 -15.52
C LYS A 519 -7.43 -26.81 -16.23
N PHE A 520 -8.24 -26.03 -15.53
CA PHE A 520 -9.48 -25.46 -16.02
C PHE A 520 -9.34 -23.94 -15.99
N GLU A 521 -9.21 -23.31 -17.15
CA GLU A 521 -9.11 -21.85 -17.23
C GLU A 521 -10.49 -21.21 -17.10
N LYS A 522 -10.54 -20.05 -16.44
CA LYS A 522 -11.74 -19.21 -16.33
C LYS A 522 -11.49 -17.82 -16.87
N TYR A 523 -10.37 -17.21 -16.50
CA TYR A 523 -10.00 -15.88 -16.96
C TYR A 523 -8.51 -15.79 -17.25
N LYS A 524 -8.15 -14.98 -18.25
CA LYS A 524 -6.78 -14.59 -18.53
C LYS A 524 -6.68 -13.07 -18.39
N ILE A 525 -5.89 -12.62 -17.44
CA ILE A 525 -5.58 -11.21 -17.21
C ILE A 525 -4.29 -10.89 -17.96
N ARG A 526 -4.29 -9.81 -18.75
CA ARG A 526 -3.10 -9.33 -19.45
C ARG A 526 -2.74 -7.92 -19.02
N PHE A 527 -1.49 -7.75 -18.67
CA PHE A 527 -0.89 -6.49 -18.28
C PHE A 527 -0.05 -5.96 -19.44
N ASP A 528 -0.38 -4.76 -19.92
CA ASP A 528 0.30 -4.10 -21.04
C ASP A 528 0.74 -2.68 -20.64
N ASN A 529 1.74 -2.14 -21.35
CA ASN A 529 2.22 -0.76 -21.20
C ASN A 529 2.59 -0.38 -19.76
N LEU A 530 3.56 -1.13 -19.22
CA LEU A 530 4.09 -0.92 -17.87
C LEU A 530 5.13 0.20 -17.86
N ILE A 531 5.13 0.98 -16.79
CA ILE A 531 6.17 1.97 -16.50
C ILE A 531 6.67 1.80 -15.06
N PRO A 532 7.90 2.18 -14.73
CA PRO A 532 8.40 2.03 -13.38
C PRO A 532 7.66 3.00 -12.44
N SER A 533 7.37 2.54 -11.23
CA SER A 533 6.82 3.40 -10.19
C SER A 533 7.84 4.48 -9.82
N LYS A 534 7.36 5.63 -9.33
CA LYS A 534 8.24 6.75 -8.94
C LYS A 534 9.24 6.32 -7.85
N GLY A 535 8.78 5.50 -6.90
CA GLY A 535 9.61 4.93 -5.84
C GLY A 535 10.71 4.02 -6.38
N PHE A 536 10.36 3.11 -7.29
CA PHE A 536 11.33 2.21 -7.92
C PHE A 536 12.37 2.98 -8.74
N LYS A 537 11.92 3.95 -9.56
CA LYS A 537 12.81 4.81 -10.35
C LYS A 537 13.83 5.54 -9.47
N GLN A 538 13.38 6.15 -8.37
CA GLN A 538 14.25 6.87 -7.45
C GLN A 538 15.22 5.93 -6.72
N ALA A 539 14.76 4.74 -6.32
CA ALA A 539 15.61 3.75 -5.67
C ALA A 539 16.75 3.29 -6.58
N ILE A 540 16.46 3.11 -7.87
CA ILE A 540 17.48 2.81 -8.89
C ILE A 540 18.48 3.95 -9.02
N GLU A 541 18.05 5.21 -9.15
CA GLU A 541 18.99 6.36 -9.22
C GLU A 541 19.88 6.44 -7.97
N ASN A 542 19.30 6.29 -6.77
CA ASN A 542 20.07 6.31 -5.52
C ASN A 542 21.10 5.17 -5.48
N ALA A 543 20.74 3.98 -5.97
CA ALA A 543 21.66 2.85 -6.06
C ALA A 543 22.76 3.10 -7.09
N LEU A 544 22.44 3.74 -8.21
CA LEU A 544 23.42 4.16 -9.22
C LEU A 544 24.36 5.21 -8.63
N GLU A 545 23.94 6.17 -7.82
CA GLU A 545 24.87 7.16 -7.24
C GLU A 545 25.84 6.57 -6.19
N ASN A 546 25.63 5.32 -5.77
CA ASN A 546 26.43 4.68 -4.72
C ASN A 546 27.82 4.20 -5.21
N MET A 547 28.81 4.20 -4.30
CA MET A 547 30.15 3.65 -4.56
C MET A 547 30.15 2.12 -4.70
N LYS A 548 29.18 1.41 -4.09
CA LYS A 548 28.94 -0.03 -4.23
C LYS A 548 27.62 -0.30 -4.98
N PRO A 549 27.54 0.05 -6.28
CA PRO A 549 26.26 0.09 -6.98
C PRO A 549 25.63 -1.28 -7.17
N PHE A 550 26.42 -2.35 -7.35
CA PHE A 550 25.88 -3.70 -7.56
C PHE A 550 25.07 -4.19 -6.36
N THR A 551 25.62 -4.08 -5.15
CA THR A 551 24.91 -4.47 -3.91
C THR A 551 23.65 -3.65 -3.70
N HIS A 552 23.72 -2.33 -3.96
CA HIS A 552 22.55 -1.47 -3.80
C HIS A 552 21.46 -1.76 -4.83
N LEU A 553 21.83 -2.01 -6.09
CA LEU A 553 20.89 -2.45 -7.12
C LEU A 553 20.26 -3.80 -6.74
N GLN A 554 21.06 -4.77 -6.30
CA GLN A 554 20.54 -6.06 -5.82
C GLN A 554 19.52 -5.87 -4.69
N ASN A 555 19.80 -5.00 -3.71
CA ASN A 555 18.86 -4.70 -2.63
C ASN A 555 17.56 -4.06 -3.15
N VAL A 556 17.65 -3.19 -4.16
CA VAL A 556 16.46 -2.59 -4.79
C VAL A 556 15.60 -3.67 -5.47
N PHE A 557 16.22 -4.56 -6.25
CA PHE A 557 15.49 -5.67 -6.88
C PHE A 557 14.96 -6.70 -5.85
N ASP A 558 15.65 -6.91 -4.72
CA ASP A 558 15.15 -7.74 -3.62
C ASP A 558 14.01 -7.08 -2.81
N GLU A 559 13.78 -5.78 -2.97
CA GLU A 559 12.68 -5.05 -2.32
C GLU A 559 11.45 -4.91 -3.24
N TYR A 560 11.69 -4.59 -4.51
CA TYR A 560 10.67 -4.29 -5.52
C TYR A 560 10.30 -5.49 -6.41
N GLY A 561 11.11 -6.54 -6.40
CA GLY A 561 10.93 -7.73 -7.24
C GLY A 561 12.00 -7.89 -8.31
N HIS A 562 12.16 -9.12 -8.80
CA HIS A 562 13.09 -9.45 -9.89
C HIS A 562 12.39 -9.44 -11.26
N PHE A 563 11.15 -9.91 -11.31
CA PHE A 563 10.39 -10.06 -12.55
C PHE A 563 8.89 -9.85 -12.33
N PHE A 564 8.17 -9.70 -13.43
CA PHE A 564 6.72 -9.48 -13.44
C PHE A 564 6.04 -10.31 -14.55
N PRO A 565 4.94 -11.03 -14.26
CA PRO A 565 4.19 -11.77 -15.27
C PRO A 565 3.27 -10.83 -16.06
N LEU A 566 3.40 -10.81 -17.40
CA LEU A 566 2.47 -10.03 -18.23
C LEU A 566 1.13 -10.73 -18.44
N ASN A 567 1.08 -12.05 -18.28
CA ASN A 567 -0.15 -12.84 -18.34
C ASN A 567 -0.36 -13.62 -17.05
N VAL A 568 -1.56 -13.55 -16.50
CA VAL A 568 -1.99 -14.35 -15.34
C VAL A 568 -3.26 -15.10 -15.73
N VAL A 569 -3.26 -16.42 -15.56
CA VAL A 569 -4.44 -17.25 -15.80
C VAL A 569 -5.04 -17.65 -14.47
N LEU A 570 -6.32 -17.30 -14.29
CA LEU A 570 -7.14 -17.66 -13.15
C LEU A 570 -8.06 -18.82 -13.51
N GLY A 571 -8.21 -19.76 -12.59
CA GLY A 571 -8.98 -20.96 -12.83
C GLY A 571 -8.95 -21.93 -11.67
N LYS A 572 -8.98 -23.23 -12.01
CA LYS A 572 -8.78 -24.32 -11.06
C LYS A 572 -7.73 -25.28 -11.58
N SER A 573 -6.88 -25.79 -10.69
CA SER A 573 -5.85 -26.76 -11.05
C SER A 573 -5.76 -27.92 -10.07
N LEU A 574 -5.41 -29.08 -10.62
CA LEU A 574 -5.07 -30.29 -9.88
C LEU A 574 -3.72 -30.82 -10.35
N LYS A 575 -2.93 -31.34 -9.43
CA LYS A 575 -1.60 -31.87 -9.71
C LYS A 575 -1.33 -33.20 -9.02
N THR A 576 -0.47 -34.01 -9.63
CA THR A 576 0.14 -35.18 -8.99
C THR A 576 1.54 -35.43 -9.58
N ILE A 577 2.37 -36.16 -8.84
CA ILE A 577 3.73 -36.52 -9.24
C ILE A 577 3.74 -38.00 -9.58
N LEU A 578 4.23 -38.33 -10.78
CA LEU A 578 4.27 -39.69 -11.31
C LEU A 578 5.72 -40.15 -11.52
N PRO A 579 6.06 -41.43 -11.25
CA PRO A 579 7.37 -41.96 -11.59
C PRO A 579 7.57 -42.04 -13.11
N ASN A 580 8.79 -41.76 -13.59
CA ASN A 580 9.11 -41.73 -15.02
C ASN A 580 8.93 -43.09 -15.73
N SER A 581 8.90 -44.21 -15.00
CA SER A 581 8.57 -45.53 -15.56
C SER A 581 7.15 -45.63 -16.13
N SER A 582 6.25 -44.71 -15.78
CA SER A 582 4.90 -44.62 -16.33
C SER A 582 4.85 -44.01 -17.74
N LEU A 583 6.01 -43.66 -18.33
CA LEU A 583 6.13 -42.93 -19.60
C LEU A 583 6.44 -43.86 -20.78
N SER A 584 5.40 -44.32 -21.48
CA SER A 584 5.49 -44.62 -22.92
C SER A 584 4.78 -43.57 -23.78
N TYR A 585 4.23 -42.52 -23.16
CA TYR A 585 3.28 -41.61 -23.79
C TYR A 585 3.47 -40.15 -23.32
N ILE A 586 3.75 -39.29 -24.30
CA ILE A 586 3.28 -37.90 -24.42
C ILE A 586 3.89 -36.85 -23.46
N SER A 587 4.80 -36.04 -24.03
CA SER A 587 5.11 -34.66 -23.57
C SER A 587 4.23 -33.66 -24.35
N GLU A 588 2.93 -33.88 -24.41
CA GLU A 588 1.99 -33.01 -25.15
C GLU A 588 0.95 -32.43 -24.20
N GLU A 589 0.60 -31.18 -24.48
CA GLU A 589 -0.57 -30.51 -23.93
C GLU A 589 -1.79 -31.01 -24.70
N ILE A 590 -2.72 -31.67 -24.00
CA ILE A 590 -3.95 -32.17 -24.61
C ILE A 590 -5.07 -31.21 -24.26
N GLU A 591 -5.49 -30.39 -25.23
CA GLU A 591 -6.70 -29.58 -25.12
C GLU A 591 -7.92 -30.49 -25.31
N LEU A 592 -8.72 -30.70 -24.27
CA LEU A 592 -10.00 -31.35 -24.41
C LEU A 592 -10.99 -30.32 -24.97
N LYS A 593 -11.24 -30.39 -26.28
CA LYS A 593 -12.20 -29.50 -26.96
C LYS A 593 -13.54 -29.47 -26.21
N SER A 594 -14.21 -28.32 -26.24
CA SER A 594 -15.50 -28.07 -25.60
C SER A 594 -16.56 -29.12 -26.00
N ALA A 595 -16.62 -30.20 -25.23
CA ALA A 595 -17.61 -31.26 -25.32
C ALA A 595 -18.61 -31.11 -24.16
N PRO A 596 -19.80 -31.74 -24.22
CA PRO A 596 -20.69 -31.81 -23.06
C PRO A 596 -19.91 -32.30 -21.84
N PHE A 597 -20.13 -31.69 -20.68
CA PHE A 597 -19.38 -31.96 -19.44
C PHE A 597 -19.16 -33.45 -19.15
N LYS A 598 -20.17 -34.28 -19.44
CA LYS A 598 -20.08 -35.74 -19.31
C LYS A 598 -18.95 -36.37 -20.15
N SER A 599 -18.80 -35.95 -21.41
CA SER A 599 -17.75 -36.43 -22.30
C SER A 599 -16.36 -35.98 -21.86
N LEU A 600 -16.26 -34.78 -21.27
CA LEU A 600 -15.02 -34.29 -20.66
C LEU A 600 -14.57 -35.20 -19.51
N ILE A 601 -15.49 -35.54 -18.61
CA ILE A 601 -15.22 -36.43 -17.46
C ILE A 601 -14.86 -37.84 -17.93
N GLU A 602 -15.58 -38.39 -18.92
CA GLU A 602 -15.25 -39.71 -19.48
C GLU A 602 -13.85 -39.74 -20.10
N SER A 603 -13.49 -38.70 -20.87
CA SER A 603 -12.15 -38.57 -21.45
C SER A 603 -11.08 -38.43 -20.38
N LEU A 604 -11.30 -37.58 -19.37
CA LEU A 604 -10.40 -37.38 -18.24
C LEU A 604 -10.18 -38.68 -17.46
N ASN A 605 -11.26 -39.40 -17.12
CA ASN A 605 -11.20 -40.67 -16.42
C ASN A 605 -10.40 -41.72 -17.19
N SER A 606 -10.56 -41.79 -18.53
CA SER A 606 -9.77 -42.68 -19.39
C SER A 606 -8.27 -42.40 -19.31
N HIS A 607 -7.87 -41.12 -19.28
CA HIS A 607 -6.47 -40.74 -19.09
C HIS A 607 -5.95 -41.09 -17.69
N LEU A 608 -6.74 -40.85 -16.64
CA LEU A 608 -6.38 -41.18 -15.26
C LEU A 608 -6.22 -42.70 -15.07
N ASP A 609 -7.11 -43.51 -15.64
CA ASP A 609 -7.05 -44.97 -15.60
C ASP A 609 -5.81 -45.51 -16.30
N ARG A 610 -5.48 -44.96 -17.48
CA ARG A 610 -4.28 -45.34 -18.23
C ARG A 610 -2.99 -45.07 -17.45
N LEU A 611 -2.98 -44.02 -16.62
CA LEU A 611 -1.84 -43.62 -15.79
C LEU A 611 -1.88 -44.20 -14.37
N ASN A 612 -2.92 -45.00 -14.05
CA ASN A 612 -3.16 -45.56 -12.72
C ASN A 612 -3.20 -44.49 -11.59
N ILE A 613 -3.82 -43.34 -11.87
CA ILE A 613 -3.96 -42.23 -10.92
C ILE A 613 -5.27 -42.41 -10.14
N THR A 614 -5.16 -42.57 -8.81
CA THR A 614 -6.32 -42.76 -7.91
C THR A 614 -6.76 -41.47 -7.21
N TYR A 615 -5.87 -40.50 -7.06
CA TYR A 615 -6.15 -39.21 -6.46
C TYR A 615 -5.30 -38.10 -7.08
N LEU A 616 -5.74 -36.87 -6.88
CA LEU A 616 -5.07 -35.64 -7.29
C LEU A 616 -4.99 -34.68 -6.11
N LEU A 617 -4.09 -33.70 -6.17
CA LEU A 617 -3.91 -32.69 -5.13
C LEU A 617 -4.33 -31.31 -5.67
N THR A 618 -5.04 -30.54 -4.85
CA THR A 618 -5.21 -29.10 -5.10
C THR A 618 -3.89 -28.35 -4.88
N THR A 619 -3.82 -27.08 -5.28
CA THR A 619 -2.68 -26.20 -4.99
C THR A 619 -2.40 -26.09 -3.49
N LYS A 620 -3.44 -26.13 -2.65
CA LYS A 620 -3.39 -26.11 -1.18
C LYS A 620 -3.11 -27.49 -0.56
N GLY A 621 -2.93 -28.53 -1.37
CA GLY A 621 -2.58 -29.89 -0.91
C GLY A 621 -3.77 -30.75 -0.47
N SER A 622 -5.01 -30.30 -0.68
CA SER A 622 -6.20 -31.11 -0.43
C SER A 622 -6.27 -32.27 -1.42
N VAL A 623 -6.59 -33.47 -0.93
CA VAL A 623 -6.76 -34.67 -1.76
C VAL A 623 -8.13 -34.65 -2.41
N ILE A 624 -8.16 -34.82 -3.73
CA ILE A 624 -9.37 -35.02 -4.54
C ILE A 624 -9.31 -36.42 -5.11
N GLU A 625 -10.22 -37.29 -4.65
CA GLU A 625 -10.36 -38.63 -5.19
C GLU A 625 -11.02 -38.59 -6.58
N LYS A 626 -10.75 -39.62 -7.39
CA LYS A 626 -11.32 -39.72 -8.74
C LYS A 626 -12.86 -39.64 -8.75
N SER A 627 -13.53 -40.19 -7.72
CA SER A 627 -14.99 -40.13 -7.56
C SER A 627 -15.53 -38.72 -7.37
N ASP A 628 -14.76 -37.83 -6.75
CA ASP A 628 -15.19 -36.47 -6.40
C ASP A 628 -14.84 -35.43 -7.47
N LEU A 629 -14.08 -35.84 -8.50
CA LEU A 629 -13.61 -34.97 -9.57
C LEU A 629 -14.75 -34.27 -10.32
N SER A 630 -15.86 -34.98 -10.57
CA SER A 630 -17.05 -34.40 -11.19
C SER A 630 -17.63 -33.25 -10.35
N ASN A 631 -17.77 -33.48 -9.04
CA ASN A 631 -18.28 -32.48 -8.11
C ASN A 631 -17.32 -31.29 -8.00
N TRP A 632 -16.01 -31.53 -7.97
CA TRP A 632 -15.01 -30.47 -7.86
C TRP A 632 -14.97 -29.55 -9.09
N ILE A 633 -15.10 -30.10 -10.30
CA ILE A 633 -15.14 -29.29 -11.54
C ILE A 633 -16.46 -28.53 -11.63
N GLN A 634 -17.59 -29.14 -11.27
CA GLN A 634 -18.91 -28.49 -11.29
C GLN A 634 -19.11 -27.48 -10.18
N ASN A 635 -18.39 -27.62 -9.06
CA ASN A 635 -18.51 -26.69 -7.95
C ASN A 635 -18.22 -25.27 -8.46
N THR A 636 -19.19 -24.38 -8.29
CA THR A 636 -19.14 -22.99 -8.72
C THR A 636 -18.54 -22.07 -7.66
N ASP A 637 -18.02 -22.59 -6.54
CA ASP A 637 -17.35 -21.78 -5.52
C ASP A 637 -16.31 -20.86 -6.19
N ASP A 638 -16.54 -19.55 -6.10
CA ASP A 638 -15.89 -18.46 -6.83
C ASP A 638 -14.40 -18.25 -6.49
N PHE A 639 -13.79 -19.14 -5.72
CA PHE A 639 -12.37 -19.06 -5.40
C PHE A 639 -11.54 -19.56 -6.58
N LEU A 640 -11.30 -18.65 -7.52
CA LEU A 640 -10.32 -18.82 -8.57
C LEU A 640 -8.92 -18.65 -8.01
N GLU A 641 -8.03 -19.55 -8.38
CA GLU A 641 -6.61 -19.47 -8.04
C GLU A 641 -5.79 -19.10 -9.29
N ILE A 642 -4.57 -18.61 -9.07
CA ILE A 642 -3.60 -18.50 -10.16
C ILE A 642 -3.17 -19.91 -10.55
N ILE A 643 -3.49 -20.31 -11.77
CA ILE A 643 -3.12 -21.60 -12.34
C ILE A 643 -1.99 -21.51 -13.35
N GLU A 644 -1.62 -20.29 -13.77
CA GLU A 644 -0.47 -20.05 -14.64
C GLU A 644 0.01 -18.59 -14.59
N PHE A 645 1.34 -18.44 -14.52
CA PHE A 645 2.04 -17.21 -14.85
C PHE A 645 2.73 -17.38 -16.20
N ASP A 646 2.51 -16.43 -17.11
CA ASP A 646 3.04 -16.50 -18.46
C ASP A 646 3.55 -15.15 -18.98
N ASN A 647 4.38 -15.19 -20.01
CA ASN A 647 5.03 -14.03 -20.63
C ASN A 647 5.73 -13.14 -19.58
N VAL A 648 6.71 -13.73 -18.88
CA VAL A 648 7.41 -13.07 -17.77
C VAL A 648 8.50 -12.15 -18.31
N ILE A 649 8.58 -10.92 -17.79
CA ILE A 649 9.62 -9.93 -18.08
C ILE A 649 10.46 -9.60 -16.85
N SER A 650 11.70 -9.15 -17.03
CA SER A 650 12.47 -8.61 -15.90
C SER A 650 11.92 -7.24 -15.51
N LEU A 651 11.93 -6.92 -14.21
CA LEU A 651 11.68 -5.54 -13.79
C LEU A 651 12.78 -4.57 -14.26
N TYR A 652 13.95 -5.10 -14.65
CA TYR A 652 14.98 -4.34 -15.36
C TYR A 652 14.48 -3.82 -16.70
N ASP A 653 13.68 -4.60 -17.44
CA ASP A 653 13.22 -4.26 -18.79
C ASP A 653 12.20 -3.11 -18.78
N VAL A 654 11.54 -2.91 -17.63
CA VAL A 654 10.58 -1.82 -17.40
C VAL A 654 11.27 -0.46 -17.20
N LEU A 655 12.56 -0.44 -16.85
CA LEU A 655 13.30 0.79 -16.59
C LEU A 655 13.50 1.64 -17.87
N GLU A 656 13.72 2.94 -17.65
CA GLU A 656 14.02 3.88 -18.73
C GLU A 656 15.37 3.54 -19.40
N GLU A 657 15.52 3.86 -20.69
CA GLU A 657 16.71 3.54 -21.47
C GLU A 657 18.02 4.06 -20.85
N ASP A 658 18.00 5.26 -20.27
CA ASP A 658 19.17 5.83 -19.59
C ASP A 658 19.57 5.01 -18.35
N GLN A 659 18.59 4.57 -17.56
CA GLN A 659 18.83 3.74 -16.38
C GLN A 659 19.37 2.37 -16.77
N LYS A 660 18.79 1.74 -17.80
CA LYS A 660 19.26 0.46 -18.34
C LYS A 660 20.71 0.56 -18.81
N ARG A 661 21.04 1.60 -19.59
CA ARG A 661 22.42 1.84 -20.05
C ARG A 661 23.41 1.95 -18.87
N LYS A 662 23.07 2.72 -17.82
CA LYS A 662 23.93 2.87 -16.64
C LYS A 662 24.10 1.55 -15.87
N ILE A 663 23.03 0.77 -15.73
CA ILE A 663 23.06 -0.55 -15.10
C ILE A 663 23.91 -1.53 -15.92
N ASP A 664 23.78 -1.57 -17.24
CA ASP A 664 24.57 -2.46 -18.11
C ASP A 664 26.08 -2.20 -17.98
N VAL A 665 26.49 -0.94 -17.80
CA VAL A 665 27.88 -0.57 -17.50
C VAL A 665 28.35 -1.18 -16.18
N ILE A 666 27.49 -1.18 -15.15
CA ILE A 666 27.79 -1.75 -13.82
C ILE A 666 27.83 -3.28 -13.88
N LEU A 667 26.88 -3.91 -14.56
CA LEU A 667 26.84 -5.36 -14.75
C LEU A 667 28.06 -5.87 -15.51
N ASN A 668 28.71 -5.01 -16.31
CA ASN A 668 29.97 -5.27 -16.99
C ASN A 668 30.02 -6.66 -17.64
N LYS A 669 28.98 -7.02 -18.42
CA LYS A 669 28.78 -8.39 -18.95
C LYS A 669 29.97 -8.96 -19.76
N LYS A 670 30.88 -8.09 -20.24
CA LYS A 670 32.09 -8.47 -20.99
C LYS A 670 33.32 -8.71 -20.10
N ASP A 671 33.20 -8.51 -18.79
CA ASP A 671 34.26 -8.66 -17.80
C ASP A 671 35.49 -7.75 -18.04
N ASN A 672 35.27 -6.59 -18.66
CA ASN A 672 36.34 -5.65 -19.01
C ASN A 672 36.89 -4.92 -17.78
N LEU A 673 38.17 -4.57 -17.81
CA LEU A 673 38.77 -3.68 -16.81
C LEU A 673 38.19 -2.26 -16.94
N ARG A 674 37.95 -1.60 -15.81
CA ARG A 674 37.39 -0.26 -15.72
C ARG A 674 38.16 0.58 -14.72
N ILE A 675 38.08 1.90 -14.87
CA ILE A 675 38.56 2.83 -13.83
C ILE A 675 37.56 2.80 -12.68
N ILE A 676 37.95 2.17 -11.58
CA ILE A 676 37.10 1.90 -10.42
C ILE A 676 36.90 3.14 -9.58
N MET A 677 37.99 3.81 -9.24
CA MET A 677 38.00 5.04 -8.46
C MET A 677 39.26 5.84 -8.74
N THR A 678 39.20 7.12 -8.45
CA THR A 678 40.28 8.09 -8.64
C THR A 678 40.41 8.91 -7.36
N GLY A 679 41.61 9.41 -7.09
CA GLY A 679 41.84 10.25 -5.93
C GLY A 679 43.10 11.09 -6.05
N ILE A 680 43.22 12.00 -5.10
CA ILE A 680 44.35 12.93 -4.98
C ILE A 680 44.84 12.85 -3.54
N GLU A 681 46.14 12.62 -3.35
CA GLU A 681 46.79 12.57 -2.04
C GLU A 681 47.82 13.69 -1.90
N GLU A 682 47.80 14.42 -0.78
CA GLU A 682 48.77 15.47 -0.49
C GLU A 682 50.10 14.88 0.04
N LEU A 683 51.23 15.49 -0.35
CA LEU A 683 52.57 15.06 0.04
C LEU A 683 53.21 15.90 1.17
N LYS A 684 52.41 16.70 1.88
CA LYS A 684 52.88 17.67 2.90
C LYS A 684 53.65 17.04 4.05
N ASP A 685 53.37 15.78 4.38
CA ASP A 685 53.95 15.10 5.53
C ASP A 685 55.32 14.44 5.24
N LEU A 686 55.89 14.64 4.05
CA LEU A 686 57.15 14.01 3.64
C LEU A 686 58.37 14.88 3.98
N ASP A 687 59.45 14.27 4.44
CA ASP A 687 60.72 14.95 4.69
C ASP A 687 61.47 15.26 3.39
N VAL A 688 61.61 16.55 3.07
CA VAL A 688 62.26 17.09 1.85
C VAL A 688 63.69 16.59 1.64
N ASN A 689 64.38 16.15 2.70
CA ASN A 689 65.79 15.75 2.61
C ASN A 689 66.03 14.33 2.06
N ASN A 690 64.99 13.51 1.99
CA ASN A 690 65.10 12.14 1.48
C ASN A 690 64.98 12.10 -0.05
N ILE A 691 65.72 11.18 -0.69
CA ILE A 691 65.64 10.95 -2.15
C ILE A 691 64.46 10.02 -2.51
N GLU A 692 64.08 9.17 -1.56
CA GLU A 692 63.00 8.19 -1.70
C GLU A 692 62.00 8.38 -0.55
N HIS A 693 60.71 8.44 -0.89
CA HIS A 693 59.62 8.59 0.06
C HIS A 693 58.59 7.50 -0.11
N TYR A 694 57.96 7.12 1.01
CA TYR A 694 56.85 6.17 1.03
C TYR A 694 55.62 6.85 1.61
N LYS A 695 54.52 6.85 0.86
CA LYS A 695 53.23 7.38 1.33
C LYS A 695 52.19 6.26 1.23
N ARG A 696 51.59 5.90 2.36
CA ARG A 696 50.42 5.03 2.39
C ARG A 696 49.20 5.83 1.95
N ILE A 697 48.46 5.31 0.98
CA ILE A 697 47.20 5.88 0.49
C ILE A 697 46.08 4.94 0.91
N ASN A 698 45.20 5.43 1.79
CA ASN A 698 44.05 4.68 2.25
C ASN A 698 42.83 5.04 1.41
N ILE A 699 42.15 4.03 0.88
CA ILE A 699 40.94 4.21 0.07
C ILE A 699 39.69 3.96 0.90
N LYS A 700 38.64 4.73 0.62
CA LYS A 700 37.32 4.55 1.20
C LYS A 700 36.25 4.66 0.11
N PRO A 701 35.29 3.72 0.04
CA PRO A 701 35.19 2.49 0.83
C PRO A 701 36.29 1.46 0.49
N SER A 702 36.49 0.46 1.36
CA SER A 702 37.43 -0.65 1.13
C SER A 702 36.92 -1.60 0.04
N LEU A 703 37.84 -2.16 -0.74
CA LEU A 703 37.57 -3.13 -1.81
C LEU A 703 37.25 -4.52 -1.25
N GLU A 704 36.68 -5.39 -2.07
CA GLU A 704 36.37 -6.79 -1.72
C GLU A 704 37.35 -7.81 -2.32
N ASP A 705 38.26 -7.36 -3.19
CA ASP A 705 39.31 -8.16 -3.82
C ASP A 705 40.59 -7.30 -3.92
N GLU A 706 41.76 -7.94 -3.84
CA GLU A 706 43.07 -7.30 -3.95
C GLU A 706 43.59 -7.27 -5.41
N ASN A 707 42.87 -7.91 -6.34
CA ASN A 707 43.22 -7.95 -7.75
C ASN A 707 42.84 -6.66 -8.49
N TYR A 708 43.62 -5.61 -8.22
CA TYR A 708 43.51 -4.31 -8.87
C TYR A 708 44.90 -3.72 -9.16
N GLU A 709 44.96 -2.83 -10.14
CA GLU A 709 46.17 -2.09 -10.50
C GLU A 709 45.98 -0.61 -10.22
N VAL A 710 47.07 0.07 -9.84
CA VAL A 710 47.06 1.51 -9.60
C VAL A 710 47.97 2.21 -10.60
N PHE A 711 47.42 3.24 -11.24
CA PHE A 711 48.16 4.14 -12.10
C PHE A 711 48.09 5.55 -11.54
N GLY A 712 49.13 6.35 -11.75
CA GLY A 712 49.16 7.69 -11.19
C GLY A 712 50.39 8.48 -11.59
N SER A 713 50.42 9.74 -11.17
CA SER A 713 51.51 10.66 -11.43
C SER A 713 51.58 11.71 -10.33
N VAL A 714 52.78 12.24 -10.11
CA VAL A 714 52.97 13.39 -9.20
C VAL A 714 52.74 14.67 -10.00
N ILE A 715 51.88 15.53 -9.46
CA ILE A 715 51.54 16.83 -10.03
C ILE A 715 51.93 17.95 -9.07
N SER A 716 52.34 19.07 -9.64
CA SER A 716 52.57 20.31 -8.87
C SER A 716 51.25 20.96 -8.46
N LYS A 717 51.33 21.95 -7.57
CA LYS A 717 50.18 22.80 -7.18
C LYS A 717 49.48 23.49 -8.35
N ASN A 718 50.16 23.65 -9.49
CA ASN A 718 49.60 24.22 -10.72
C ASN A 718 49.04 23.15 -11.69
N ASN A 719 48.81 21.91 -11.22
CA ASN A 719 48.32 20.77 -12.00
C ASN A 719 49.21 20.33 -13.17
N LEU A 720 50.49 20.74 -13.17
CA LEU A 720 51.46 20.28 -14.15
C LEU A 720 52.09 18.96 -13.70
N LYS A 721 52.13 17.97 -14.59
CA LYS A 721 52.82 16.69 -14.39
C LYS A 721 54.32 16.93 -14.27
N LEU A 722 54.95 16.30 -13.28
CA LEU A 722 56.38 16.42 -13.01
C LEU A 722 57.11 15.18 -13.54
N GLU A 723 57.70 15.27 -14.73
CA GLU A 723 58.38 14.13 -15.39
C GLU A 723 59.64 13.65 -14.64
N ASN A 724 60.25 14.53 -13.84
CA ASN A 724 61.47 14.23 -13.07
C ASN A 724 61.19 13.48 -11.75
N ILE A 725 59.94 13.14 -11.46
CA ILE A 725 59.54 12.38 -10.28
C ILE A 725 59.00 11.03 -10.74
N LEU A 726 59.69 9.96 -10.34
CA LEU A 726 59.23 8.60 -10.59
C LEU A 726 58.32 8.17 -9.44
N ILE A 727 57.21 7.51 -9.78
CA ILE A 727 56.27 6.93 -8.83
C ILE A 727 56.01 5.47 -9.18
N ALA A 728 56.05 4.61 -8.18
CA ALA A 728 55.64 3.21 -8.28
C ALA A 728 54.63 2.91 -7.17
N PHE A 729 53.68 2.04 -7.45
CA PHE A 729 52.66 1.61 -6.50
C PHE A 729 52.88 0.16 -6.10
N GLU A 730 52.83 -0.11 -4.79
CA GLU A 730 53.14 -1.41 -4.20
C GLU A 730 52.38 -1.63 -2.88
N LEU A 731 52.53 -2.81 -2.29
CA LEU A 731 51.90 -3.18 -1.01
C LEU A 731 50.37 -2.98 -1.02
N TYR A 732 49.72 -3.60 -2.00
CA TYR A 732 48.27 -3.60 -2.18
C TYR A 732 47.59 -4.40 -1.07
N ASP A 733 46.50 -3.85 -0.53
CA ASP A 733 45.52 -4.57 0.29
C ASP A 733 44.11 -4.00 0.03
N LEU A 734 43.10 -4.55 0.71
CA LEU A 734 41.69 -4.14 0.57
C LEU A 734 41.42 -2.68 0.97
N ASN A 735 42.29 -2.07 1.78
CA ASN A 735 42.15 -0.71 2.31
C ASN A 735 43.03 0.32 1.59
N GLY A 736 43.83 -0.11 0.61
CA GLY A 736 44.60 0.78 -0.25
C GLY A 736 45.99 0.25 -0.57
N PHE A 737 46.90 1.16 -0.90
CA PHE A 737 48.22 0.83 -1.45
C PHE A 737 49.26 1.85 -0.98
N SER A 738 50.54 1.54 -1.19
CA SER A 738 51.65 2.42 -0.89
C SER A 738 52.25 2.97 -2.19
N ALA A 739 52.58 4.26 -2.19
CA ALA A 739 53.30 4.92 -3.27
C ALA A 739 54.77 5.10 -2.86
N MET A 740 55.68 4.53 -3.64
CA MET A 740 57.12 4.81 -3.60
C MET A 740 57.42 5.95 -4.56
N ILE A 741 57.97 7.04 -4.04
CA ILE A 741 58.21 8.27 -4.80
C ILE A 741 59.71 8.55 -4.79
N LYS A 742 60.30 8.70 -5.97
CA LYS A 742 61.72 8.98 -6.14
C LYS A 742 61.91 10.32 -6.85
N ASN A 743 62.50 11.27 -6.13
CA ASN A 743 62.79 12.59 -6.67
C ASN A 743 64.18 12.62 -7.32
N LEU A 744 64.24 12.72 -8.65
CA LEU A 744 65.49 12.77 -9.40
C LEU A 744 66.07 14.20 -9.45
N ASN A 745 65.32 15.22 -9.06
CA ASN A 745 65.75 16.62 -9.08
C ASN A 745 65.39 17.37 -7.77
N ARG A 746 66.42 17.76 -7.00
CA ARG A 746 66.25 18.39 -5.67
C ARG A 746 65.66 19.81 -5.70
N ASP A 747 65.49 20.41 -6.89
CA ASP A 747 64.93 21.76 -7.04
C ASP A 747 63.39 21.82 -6.88
N VAL A 748 62.73 20.67 -6.79
CA VAL A 748 61.27 20.59 -6.61
C VAL A 748 60.92 20.33 -5.15
N ASP A 749 60.14 21.24 -4.54
CA ASP A 749 59.55 21.03 -3.24
C ASP A 749 58.40 20.01 -3.32
N ILE A 750 58.70 18.77 -2.92
CA ILE A 750 57.76 17.66 -2.98
C ILE A 750 56.59 17.82 -2.01
N THR A 751 56.75 18.60 -0.93
CA THR A 751 55.68 18.81 0.07
C THR A 751 54.54 19.67 -0.46
N ALA A 752 54.81 20.45 -1.51
CA ALA A 752 53.82 21.23 -2.24
C ALA A 752 53.15 20.46 -3.41
N CYS A 753 53.48 19.18 -3.58
CA CYS A 753 52.98 18.34 -4.68
C CYS A 753 51.85 17.40 -4.21
N TYR A 754 51.18 16.80 -5.20
CA TYR A 754 50.09 15.86 -5.01
C TYR A 754 50.30 14.60 -5.84
N ILE A 755 49.84 13.45 -5.34
CA ILE A 755 49.70 12.25 -6.15
C ILE A 755 48.28 12.24 -6.73
N LEU A 756 48.16 12.28 -8.05
CA LEU A 756 46.93 11.89 -8.73
C LEU A 756 47.00 10.39 -9.02
N TRP A 757 46.00 9.64 -8.58
CA TRP A 757 45.96 8.19 -8.76
C TRP A 757 44.60 7.70 -9.25
N MET A 758 44.60 6.55 -9.91
CA MET A 758 43.42 5.84 -10.37
C MET A 758 43.60 4.33 -10.14
N ILE A 759 42.53 3.68 -9.70
CA ILE A 759 42.45 2.23 -9.58
C ILE A 759 41.78 1.67 -10.83
N ILE A 760 42.41 0.69 -11.44
CA ILE A 760 41.87 -0.08 -12.56
C ILE A 760 41.63 -1.51 -12.09
N GLY A 761 40.46 -2.05 -12.41
CA GLY A 761 40.11 -3.42 -12.02
C GLY A 761 38.75 -3.84 -12.55
N ASN A 762 38.29 -5.01 -12.10
CA ASN A 762 36.98 -5.52 -12.46
C ASN A 762 35.92 -5.06 -11.44
N PRO A 763 34.92 -4.25 -11.84
CA PRO A 763 33.88 -3.76 -10.94
C PRO A 763 33.13 -4.86 -10.19
N SER A 764 32.88 -6.00 -10.83
CA SER A 764 32.10 -7.09 -10.24
C SER A 764 32.85 -7.82 -9.12
N LYS A 765 34.18 -7.88 -9.19
CA LYS A 765 35.03 -8.49 -8.17
C LYS A 765 35.34 -7.54 -7.03
N LEU A 766 35.62 -6.28 -7.38
CA LEU A 766 36.00 -5.27 -6.40
C LEU A 766 34.81 -4.69 -5.63
N SER A 767 33.58 -4.93 -6.10
CA SER A 767 32.30 -4.45 -5.54
C SER A 767 32.13 -2.92 -5.55
N ILE A 768 33.22 -2.17 -5.71
CA ILE A 768 33.26 -0.72 -5.85
C ILE A 768 33.27 -0.34 -7.33
N PHE A 769 32.49 0.69 -7.68
CA PHE A 769 32.59 1.36 -8.97
C PHE A 769 32.07 2.81 -8.87
N SER A 770 33.00 3.76 -8.75
CA SER A 770 32.71 5.17 -8.55
C SER A 770 31.81 5.73 -9.64
N PRO A 771 30.71 6.43 -9.31
CA PRO A 771 29.78 6.98 -10.30
C PRO A 771 30.46 7.93 -11.29
N ARG A 772 31.50 8.65 -10.85
CA ARG A 772 32.24 9.60 -11.70
C ARG A 772 33.07 8.94 -12.79
N ASN A 773 33.36 7.64 -12.67
CA ASN A 773 34.34 6.97 -13.53
C ASN A 773 33.72 5.98 -14.53
N ARG A 774 32.41 5.77 -14.49
CA ARG A 774 31.73 4.68 -15.21
C ARG A 774 31.70 4.84 -16.71
N GLU A 775 31.83 6.07 -17.20
CA GLU A 775 31.83 6.34 -18.64
C GLU A 775 33.19 6.08 -19.30
N PHE A 776 34.27 5.93 -18.52
CA PHE A 776 35.61 5.74 -19.04
C PHE A 776 35.93 4.25 -19.25
N GLN A 777 36.38 3.92 -20.46
CA GLN A 777 36.91 2.60 -20.79
C GLN A 777 38.43 2.62 -20.72
N VAL A 778 39.01 1.49 -20.31
CA VAL A 778 40.45 1.25 -20.38
C VAL A 778 40.66 0.31 -21.57
N ASP A 779 41.52 0.73 -22.50
CA ASP A 779 41.87 -0.03 -23.71
C ASP A 779 42.96 -1.08 -23.45
#